data_AF-Q9AJ63-F1
#
_entry.id   AF-Q9AJ63-F1
#
_cell.length_a   1.000
_cell.length_b   1.000
_cell.length_c   1.000
_cell.angle_alpha   90.00
_cell.angle_beta   90.00
_cell.angle_gamma   90.00
#
_symmetry.space_group_name_H-M   'P 1'
#
loop_
_entity.id
_entity.type
_entity.pdbx_description
1 polymer ?
#
loop_
_entity_poly.entity_id
_entity_poly.type
_entity_poly.pdbx_seq_one_letter_code
_entity_poly.pdbx_strand_id
1 'polypeptide(L)'
;MSKNDNQDISEFDPLNREFTEAEKQQQMQQEQEFFSQSILDIVDDGFIVASSSQSTPSISVLSNSLPHGDQKSDPITEAIRKEILEKQRDILREYLANTNPELAAQIAKEEDDKKFRAFLSNQDNYALINKAFEDPETKKNLEEVEIVGYRNILSTYSAASGYPGGFQPVQWENQVSASDLRSTVVKNDAGEELCTLNETTIKTNSLIVAKQDGTQVQINSYREIDFPIKLDKADGSMHLSMVALKADGTKPAKDKAVYFTAHYEEGPNGKPQLKEISSPQPLKFVGTGDDAVAYIEHGGEIYTLAVTRGKYKAMMKEVALNNGQSVDLSQTIAEDLTKVQGPSHVRHTPIITPNQELELSIETHSNQQVPPITTFNKPLQPEISQTHQLQPQQAQSSGIPNLVLNAAHALSISMQDLLHNINASLTQKQDINKQSDLIKEAANTILNNKKSDFAEKQYNIIALTENTLSNKDIIADAKVNVVSALLETIQNDQNTLDIQKSKILEATVAITLNSENIELKQKQQILEKVVDVSLSIKDDISRAVAIDSITDAVIKSNIANKDKEQIFMTIFDQVNSYEFSNITKQKLLGSMLKKAVETKVISPEQQQLIHQNLDKITTEHTKRDTIEKVNNILLDPFSNTVLKTTNIQVITANVLDSPVPVEIKSELIQVVTQKVAESALEPKDKTEIVKGIGKIIATHSDTSLPLYDKGVIMESVAKGIVESKTDLRERELITEGLVNGIYEVKGDKAVVHAISSVIANSNINQSEKEVLKKSQDIVSERVLDKEIQNLDGELKEKNIEESKLRDDIYNKTQDVANELNIKTFLDDNHGKREVSEEVPKNTSSLLNDISQRTIEKVNNLRAMLSQDANLKTFEEKKDESTKKVDELVKAFDNKSSTEEQQNFIKSHLIDNKTLSREVRLQIIDNLLKAQAQKRAETIENLSAKTEDVRVVSGKSELEPISKDEPYIQKAKMVVERDRVGIKDNIKIMGALINARDSIQSENLNKSTHIKKESSVPQR
;
A
#
# COMPACT_ATOMS: atom_id res chain seq x y z
N MET A 1 -34.18 -18.77 -62.31
CA MET A 1 -32.98 -19.59 -62.56
C MET A 1 -31.78 -18.77 -62.10
N SER A 2 -31.03 -19.04 -61.04
CA SER A 2 -31.20 -19.87 -59.82
C SER A 2 -30.09 -19.40 -58.84
N LYS A 3 -30.16 -19.52 -57.51
CA LYS A 3 -31.18 -20.06 -56.59
C LYS A 3 -32.10 -18.90 -56.08
N ASN A 4 -32.86 -18.84 -54.97
CA ASN A 4 -33.04 -19.63 -53.73
C ASN A 4 -31.88 -19.50 -52.68
N ASP A 5 -32.07 -19.40 -51.35
CA ASP A 5 -33.26 -19.18 -50.52
C ASP A 5 -33.02 -18.04 -49.52
N ASN A 6 -34.10 -17.47 -48.98
CA ASN A 6 -34.08 -16.48 -47.90
C ASN A 6 -34.48 -17.23 -46.61
N GLN A 7 -33.60 -17.27 -45.59
CA GLN A 7 -33.86 -18.09 -44.39
C GLN A 7 -33.62 -17.31 -43.09
N ASP A 8 -34.62 -17.47 -42.22
CA ASP A 8 -34.92 -16.97 -40.87
C ASP A 8 -34.03 -15.97 -40.11
N ILE A 9 -34.76 -15.14 -39.35
CA ILE A 9 -34.29 -14.20 -38.35
C ILE A 9 -34.65 -14.80 -36.98
N SER A 10 -33.68 -15.28 -36.20
CA SER A 10 -33.91 -15.70 -34.80
C SER A 10 -32.66 -15.53 -33.92
N GLU A 11 -32.91 -15.29 -32.63
CA GLU A 11 -32.05 -15.55 -31.48
C GLU A 11 -30.56 -15.19 -31.58
N PHE A 12 -30.27 -13.91 -31.37
CA PHE A 12 -29.16 -13.50 -30.50
C PHE A 12 -29.67 -12.43 -29.52
N ASP A 13 -30.33 -12.87 -28.46
CA ASP A 13 -30.71 -12.05 -27.30
C ASP A 13 -29.75 -12.37 -26.12
N PRO A 14 -28.81 -11.48 -25.76
CA PRO A 14 -27.87 -11.73 -24.67
C PRO A 14 -28.52 -11.73 -23.28
N LEU A 15 -29.77 -11.26 -23.13
CA LEU A 15 -30.39 -10.95 -21.84
C LEU A 15 -31.10 -12.14 -21.17
N ASN A 16 -31.24 -13.27 -21.87
CA ASN A 16 -31.99 -14.45 -21.40
C ASN A 16 -31.11 -15.67 -21.06
N ARG A 17 -29.81 -15.49 -20.78
CA ARG A 17 -28.94 -16.58 -20.33
C ARG A 17 -29.24 -16.93 -18.86
N GLU A 18 -29.94 -18.03 -18.62
CA GLU A 18 -29.99 -18.63 -17.28
C GLU A 18 -28.59 -19.09 -16.85
N PHE A 19 -28.00 -18.39 -15.87
CA PHE A 19 -26.80 -18.86 -15.19
C PHE A 19 -27.08 -20.20 -14.50
N THR A 20 -26.21 -21.17 -14.71
CA THR A 20 -26.24 -22.46 -14.01
C THR A 20 -26.06 -22.26 -12.50
N GLU A 21 -26.49 -23.24 -11.70
CA GLU A 21 -26.37 -23.15 -10.24
C GLU A 21 -24.90 -23.07 -9.77
N ALA A 22 -23.98 -23.68 -10.52
CA ALA A 22 -22.54 -23.54 -10.34
C ALA A 22 -22.03 -22.13 -10.69
N GLU A 23 -22.45 -21.53 -11.81
CA GLU A 23 -22.10 -20.15 -12.16
C GLU A 23 -22.67 -19.14 -11.14
N LYS A 24 -23.89 -19.37 -10.63
CA LYS A 24 -24.48 -18.57 -9.55
C LYS A 24 -23.70 -18.68 -8.25
N GLN A 25 -23.25 -19.89 -7.87
CA GLN A 25 -22.38 -20.06 -6.69
C GLN A 25 -21.00 -19.42 -6.91
N GLN A 26 -20.42 -19.55 -8.09
CA GLN A 26 -19.11 -18.96 -8.41
C GLN A 26 -19.17 -17.43 -8.49
N GLN A 27 -20.24 -16.86 -9.04
CA GLN A 27 -20.48 -15.41 -8.99
C GLN A 27 -20.75 -14.95 -7.55
N MET A 28 -21.51 -15.70 -6.75
CA MET A 28 -21.75 -15.36 -5.34
C MET A 28 -20.47 -15.46 -4.48
N GLN A 29 -19.56 -16.38 -4.81
CA GLN A 29 -18.21 -16.43 -4.23
C GLN A 29 -17.36 -15.25 -4.71
N GLN A 30 -17.34 -14.91 -6.00
CA GLN A 30 -16.62 -13.74 -6.50
C GLN A 30 -17.16 -12.43 -5.92
N GLU A 31 -18.48 -12.30 -5.72
CA GLU A 31 -19.09 -11.18 -5.02
C GLU A 31 -18.69 -11.18 -3.53
N GLN A 32 -18.70 -12.32 -2.83
CA GLN A 32 -18.19 -12.41 -1.46
C GLN A 32 -16.68 -12.09 -1.35
N GLU A 33 -15.85 -12.52 -2.29
CA GLU A 33 -14.41 -12.24 -2.32
C GLU A 33 -14.14 -10.78 -2.68
N PHE A 34 -14.87 -10.21 -3.64
CA PHE A 34 -14.79 -8.79 -4.02
C PHE A 34 -15.26 -7.87 -2.89
N PHE A 35 -16.34 -8.22 -2.17
CA PHE A 35 -16.72 -7.53 -0.93
C PHE A 35 -15.66 -7.73 0.16
N SER A 36 -15.10 -8.93 0.34
CA SER A 36 -14.05 -9.19 1.35
C SER A 36 -12.75 -8.42 1.08
N GLN A 37 -12.37 -8.23 -0.18
CA GLN A 37 -11.15 -7.50 -0.58
C GLN A 37 -11.36 -5.98 -0.64
N SER A 38 -12.56 -5.49 -0.95
CA SER A 38 -12.87 -4.04 -0.94
C SER A 38 -13.11 -3.46 0.46
N ILE A 39 -13.32 -4.30 1.48
CA ILE A 39 -13.58 -3.87 2.87
C ILE A 39 -12.40 -3.11 3.52
N LEU A 40 -11.16 -3.23 3.04
CA LEU A 40 -9.98 -2.70 3.73
C LEU A 40 -9.65 -1.22 3.46
N ASP A 41 -10.34 -0.53 2.54
CA ASP A 41 -10.14 0.91 2.28
C ASP A 41 -11.10 1.84 3.04
N ILE A 42 -12.10 1.27 3.70
CA ILE A 42 -12.98 2.01 4.61
C ILE A 42 -12.33 2.07 5.99
N VAL A 43 -12.38 3.24 6.62
CA VAL A 43 -12.00 3.39 8.02
C VAL A 43 -13.06 2.73 8.89
N ASP A 44 -12.66 1.76 9.70
CA ASP A 44 -13.58 1.06 10.61
C ASP A 44 -12.96 0.78 11.98
N ASP A 45 -13.81 0.33 12.90
CA ASP A 45 -13.41 -0.23 14.19
C ASP A 45 -12.76 -1.60 13.97
N GLY A 46 -11.56 -1.80 14.51
CA GLY A 46 -10.86 -3.09 14.45
C GLY A 46 -10.97 -3.88 15.75
N PHE A 47 -11.10 -5.20 15.66
CA PHE A 47 -10.87 -6.10 16.80
C PHE A 47 -9.99 -7.30 16.43
N ILE A 48 -9.30 -7.85 17.45
CA ILE A 48 -8.59 -9.13 17.45
C ILE A 48 -9.05 -9.93 18.66
N VAL A 49 -9.15 -11.26 18.49
CA VAL A 49 -9.26 -12.22 19.59
C VAL A 49 -8.26 -13.35 19.35
N ALA A 50 -7.70 -13.91 20.41
CA ALA A 50 -6.85 -15.10 20.34
C ALA A 50 -6.99 -15.93 21.64
N SER A 51 -6.93 -17.26 21.57
CA SER A 51 -6.91 -18.14 22.75
C SER A 51 -5.66 -19.01 22.81
N SER A 52 -5.11 -19.23 24.00
CA SER A 52 -4.12 -20.28 24.25
C SER A 52 -4.60 -21.69 23.91
N SER A 53 -5.93 -21.92 23.91
CA SER A 53 -6.51 -23.26 23.88
C SER A 53 -6.53 -23.96 22.50
N GLN A 54 -6.44 -23.22 21.39
CA GLN A 54 -6.56 -23.80 20.03
C GLN A 54 -5.58 -23.20 18.99
N SER A 55 -4.61 -22.40 19.41
CA SER A 55 -3.80 -21.59 18.51
C SER A 55 -2.98 -22.39 17.48
N THR A 56 -3.14 -22.05 16.19
CA THR A 56 -2.16 -22.40 15.15
C THR A 56 -0.81 -21.73 15.45
N PRO A 57 0.32 -22.17 14.85
CA PRO A 57 1.65 -21.66 15.21
C PRO A 57 1.77 -20.13 15.19
N SER A 58 1.14 -19.45 14.22
CA SER A 58 1.13 -17.98 14.13
C SER A 58 0.33 -17.32 15.25
N ILE A 59 -0.85 -17.85 15.58
CA ILE A 59 -1.70 -17.34 16.68
C ILE A 59 -1.03 -17.59 18.03
N SER A 60 -0.23 -18.67 18.15
CA SER A 60 0.50 -18.98 19.39
C SER A 60 1.47 -17.88 19.80
N VAL A 61 1.88 -16.99 18.90
CA VAL A 61 2.74 -15.84 19.21
C VAL A 61 1.99 -14.75 19.99
N LEU A 62 0.65 -14.67 19.86
CA LEU A 62 -0.20 -13.80 20.67
C LEU A 62 -0.49 -14.40 22.06
N SER A 63 -0.67 -15.72 22.16
CA SER A 63 -1.03 -16.41 23.41
C SER A 63 0.16 -16.98 24.21
N ASN A 64 1.41 -16.87 23.73
CA ASN A 64 2.62 -17.26 24.46
C ASN A 64 3.08 -16.23 25.52
N SER A 65 2.13 -15.62 26.23
CA SER A 65 2.36 -15.03 27.57
C SER A 65 2.60 -16.16 28.58
N LEU A 66 3.78 -16.79 28.45
CA LEU A 66 4.22 -17.97 29.22
C LEU A 66 3.94 -17.81 30.72
N PRO A 67 3.32 -18.79 31.41
CA PRO A 67 3.00 -18.71 32.84
C PRO A 67 4.20 -18.66 33.82
N HIS A 68 5.41 -18.36 33.34
CA HIS A 68 6.67 -18.53 34.07
C HIS A 68 7.62 -17.34 33.90
N GLY A 69 7.66 -16.47 34.91
CA GLY A 69 8.82 -15.63 35.23
C GLY A 69 8.85 -14.26 34.57
N ASP A 70 9.08 -14.20 33.26
CA ASP A 70 9.38 -12.95 32.57
C ASP A 70 8.11 -12.24 32.09
N GLN A 71 7.92 -11.00 32.57
CA GLN A 71 6.71 -10.19 32.42
C GLN A 71 6.58 -9.57 31.02
N LYS A 72 6.50 -10.42 29.98
CA LYS A 72 6.45 -10.00 28.59
C LYS A 72 5.02 -9.98 28.05
N SER A 73 4.59 -8.80 27.61
CA SER A 73 3.32 -8.56 26.93
C SER A 73 3.27 -9.15 25.52
N ASP A 74 2.06 -9.22 24.96
CA ASP A 74 1.83 -9.70 23.60
C ASP A 74 2.38 -8.72 22.53
N PRO A 75 2.58 -9.18 21.27
CA PRO A 75 3.13 -8.35 20.19
C PRO A 75 2.35 -7.05 19.89
N ILE A 76 1.03 -7.04 20.02
CA ILE A 76 0.16 -5.89 19.73
C ILE A 76 0.24 -4.88 20.88
N THR A 77 0.19 -5.34 22.12
CA THR A 77 0.39 -4.48 23.31
C THR A 77 1.79 -3.85 23.32
N GLU A 78 2.83 -4.60 22.98
CA GLU A 78 4.19 -4.06 22.82
C GLU A 78 4.31 -3.10 21.63
N ALA A 79 3.62 -3.35 20.52
CA ALA A 79 3.58 -2.43 19.38
C ALA A 79 2.89 -1.10 19.74
N ILE A 80 1.79 -1.13 20.51
CA ILE A 80 1.10 0.08 21.02
C ILE A 80 2.01 0.87 21.96
N ARG A 81 2.72 0.18 22.86
CA ARG A 81 3.72 0.80 23.75
C ARG A 81 4.79 1.54 22.97
N LYS A 82 5.40 0.88 21.99
CA LYS A 82 6.55 1.41 21.22
C LYS A 82 6.16 2.44 20.16
N GLU A 83 5.11 2.16 19.37
CA GLU A 83 4.78 2.97 18.20
C GLU A 83 3.86 4.16 18.50
N ILE A 84 3.14 4.14 19.63
CA ILE A 84 2.30 5.25 20.14
C ILE A 84 2.86 5.80 21.46
N LEU A 85 2.73 5.05 22.56
CA LEU A 85 2.86 5.61 23.92
C LEU A 85 4.28 6.10 24.23
N GLU A 86 5.31 5.38 23.77
CA GLU A 86 6.72 5.73 23.95
C GLU A 86 7.08 6.98 23.14
N LYS A 87 6.62 7.09 21.89
CA LYS A 87 6.85 8.29 21.05
C LYS A 87 6.15 9.53 21.60
N GLN A 88 4.91 9.39 22.07
CA GLN A 88 4.20 10.46 22.79
C GLN A 88 5.00 10.95 24.01
N ARG A 89 5.55 10.01 24.80
CA ARG A 89 6.44 10.35 25.92
C ARG A 89 7.74 11.00 25.46
N ASP A 90 8.35 10.52 24.38
CA ASP A 90 9.62 11.04 23.89
C ASP A 90 9.51 12.49 23.39
N ILE A 91 8.41 12.84 22.71
CA ILE A 91 8.10 14.22 22.28
C ILE A 91 7.90 15.13 23.49
N LEU A 92 7.11 14.71 24.48
CA LEU A 92 6.91 15.48 25.73
C LEU A 92 8.22 15.63 26.53
N ARG A 93 9.05 14.59 26.56
CA ARG A 93 10.38 14.57 27.21
C ARG A 93 11.31 15.59 26.55
N GLU A 94 11.33 15.65 25.22
CA GLU A 94 12.13 16.62 24.45
C GLU A 94 11.67 18.07 24.69
N TYR A 95 10.37 18.36 24.58
CA TYR A 95 9.83 19.68 24.89
C TYR A 95 10.18 20.13 26.32
N LEU A 96 9.97 19.25 27.32
CA LEU A 96 10.22 19.58 28.72
C LEU A 96 11.71 19.80 29.00
N ALA A 97 12.61 19.01 28.38
CA ALA A 97 14.06 19.19 28.53
C ALA A 97 14.55 20.50 27.90
N ASN A 98 14.03 20.85 26.72
CA ASN A 98 14.38 22.07 26.00
C ASN A 98 13.84 23.34 26.69
N THR A 99 12.62 23.30 27.23
CA THR A 99 11.98 24.45 27.90
C THR A 99 12.36 24.61 29.37
N ASN A 100 12.73 23.52 30.06
CA ASN A 100 13.09 23.52 31.46
C ASN A 100 14.41 22.75 31.68
N PRO A 101 15.59 23.34 31.39
CA PRO A 101 16.87 22.63 31.45
C PRO A 101 17.23 22.02 32.82
N GLU A 102 16.69 22.55 33.91
CA GLU A 102 16.84 21.97 35.27
C GLU A 102 16.09 20.63 35.44
N LEU A 103 15.06 20.38 34.62
CA LEU A 103 14.36 19.09 34.55
C LEU A 103 15.04 18.11 33.61
N ALA A 104 15.85 18.56 32.64
CA ALA A 104 16.49 17.70 31.64
C ALA A 104 17.30 16.56 32.27
N ALA A 105 17.95 16.79 33.42
CA ALA A 105 18.67 15.77 34.19
C ALA A 105 17.74 14.78 34.94
N GLN A 106 16.49 15.16 35.22
CA GLN A 106 15.49 14.33 35.90
C GLN A 106 14.65 13.48 34.94
N ILE A 107 14.66 13.83 33.63
CA ILE A 107 13.85 13.19 32.57
C ILE A 107 14.70 12.62 31.42
N ALA A 108 16.03 12.56 31.59
CA ALA A 108 16.97 12.12 30.57
C ALA A 108 16.70 10.70 30.05
N LYS A 109 16.85 10.47 28.74
CA LYS A 109 16.51 9.19 28.08
C LYS A 109 17.25 7.96 28.62
N GLU A 110 18.37 8.12 29.31
CA GLU A 110 19.15 7.01 29.89
C GLU A 110 18.64 6.55 31.27
N GLU A 111 17.77 7.31 31.95
CA GLU A 111 17.18 6.90 33.23
C GLU A 111 15.74 6.38 33.05
N ASP A 112 15.57 5.07 33.26
CA ASP A 112 14.32 4.30 33.44
C ASP A 112 13.02 5.09 33.17
N ASP A 113 12.39 4.85 32.02
CA ASP A 113 11.15 5.50 31.58
C ASP A 113 10.03 5.48 32.64
N LYS A 114 10.05 4.51 33.56
CA LYS A 114 9.18 4.48 34.76
C LYS A 114 9.27 5.76 35.60
N LYS A 115 10.45 6.39 35.74
CA LYS A 115 10.63 7.70 36.39
C LYS A 115 9.87 8.79 35.63
N PHE A 116 9.97 8.80 34.29
CA PHE A 116 9.29 9.79 33.47
C PHE A 116 7.77 9.58 33.46
N ARG A 117 7.28 8.34 33.44
CA ARG A 117 5.86 8.03 33.65
C ARG A 117 5.37 8.51 35.01
N ALA A 118 6.18 8.37 36.07
CA ALA A 118 5.86 8.90 37.40
C ALA A 118 5.89 10.44 37.47
N PHE A 119 6.80 11.10 36.73
CA PHE A 119 6.82 12.56 36.58
C PHE A 119 5.54 13.05 35.87
N LEU A 120 5.16 12.44 34.75
CA LEU A 120 3.95 12.79 34.00
C LEU A 120 2.66 12.53 34.81
N SER A 121 2.66 11.48 35.64
CA SER A 121 1.52 11.14 36.51
C SER A 121 1.37 12.06 37.74
N ASN A 122 2.31 12.97 38.02
CA ASN A 122 2.20 13.88 39.16
C ASN A 122 1.38 15.13 38.80
N GLN A 123 0.31 15.39 39.57
CA GLN A 123 -0.58 16.54 39.39
C GLN A 123 0.15 17.89 39.52
N ASP A 124 1.20 17.98 40.32
CA ASP A 124 2.01 19.22 40.43
C ASP A 124 2.65 19.62 39.08
N ASN A 125 2.95 18.64 38.22
CA ASN A 125 3.59 18.86 36.93
C ASN A 125 2.59 19.20 35.81
N TYR A 126 1.28 19.11 36.03
CA TYR A 126 0.27 19.31 34.99
C TYR A 126 0.35 20.72 34.35
N ALA A 127 0.80 21.73 35.09
CA ALA A 127 1.02 23.09 34.57
C ALA A 127 2.23 23.21 33.61
N LEU A 128 3.16 22.24 33.62
CA LEU A 128 4.25 22.13 32.65
C LEU A 128 3.81 21.29 31.44
N ILE A 129 3.08 20.21 31.69
CA ILE A 129 2.55 19.30 30.67
C ILE A 129 1.54 20.04 29.76
N ASN A 130 0.64 20.85 30.33
CA ASN A 130 -0.31 21.64 29.55
C ASN A 130 0.39 22.65 28.62
N LYS A 131 1.54 23.23 29.02
CA LYS A 131 2.32 24.11 28.13
C LYS A 131 2.92 23.37 26.94
N ALA A 132 3.30 22.10 27.12
CA ALA A 132 3.74 21.24 26.01
C ALA A 132 2.60 20.97 25.02
N PHE A 133 1.36 20.87 25.50
CA PHE A 133 0.18 20.76 24.64
C PHE A 133 -0.29 22.09 24.04
N GLU A 134 0.01 23.22 24.67
CA GLU A 134 -0.22 24.57 24.13
C GLU A 134 0.77 24.93 22.99
N ASP A 135 1.89 24.21 22.87
CA ASP A 135 2.92 24.43 21.85
C ASP A 135 2.54 23.79 20.49
N PRO A 136 2.45 24.57 19.38
CA PRO A 136 2.01 24.05 18.09
C PRO A 136 2.95 23.03 17.44
N GLU A 137 4.27 23.12 17.67
CA GLU A 137 5.24 22.18 17.10
C GLU A 137 5.17 20.82 17.80
N THR A 138 5.13 20.84 19.13
CA THR A 138 4.89 19.65 19.98
C THR A 138 3.56 18.99 19.64
N LYS A 139 2.47 19.78 19.51
CA LYS A 139 1.15 19.26 19.12
C LYS A 139 1.16 18.61 17.74
N LYS A 140 1.79 19.24 16.74
CA LYS A 140 1.94 18.67 15.39
C LYS A 140 2.74 17.36 15.41
N ASN A 141 3.83 17.30 16.18
CA ASN A 141 4.68 16.12 16.26
C ASN A 141 3.95 14.94 16.93
N LEU A 142 3.11 15.20 17.94
CA LEU A 142 2.22 14.18 18.54
C LEU A 142 1.24 13.63 17.49
N GLU A 143 0.55 14.51 16.77
CA GLU A 143 -0.41 14.14 15.72
C GLU A 143 0.21 13.29 14.59
N GLU A 144 1.46 13.59 14.21
CA GLU A 144 2.17 12.84 13.17
C GLU A 144 2.52 11.41 13.64
N VAL A 145 3.04 11.25 14.87
CA VAL A 145 3.36 9.90 15.39
C VAL A 145 2.11 9.08 15.71
N GLU A 146 1.00 9.73 16.07
CA GLU A 146 -0.29 9.09 16.34
C GLU A 146 -0.90 8.49 15.07
N ILE A 147 -1.04 9.30 14.00
CA ILE A 147 -1.51 8.82 12.69
C ILE A 147 -0.62 7.70 12.14
N VAL A 148 0.71 7.88 12.18
CA VAL A 148 1.66 6.90 11.65
C VAL A 148 1.67 5.61 12.49
N GLY A 149 1.65 5.73 13.82
CA GLY A 149 1.65 4.59 14.74
C GLY A 149 0.39 3.73 14.59
N TYR A 150 -0.82 4.33 14.58
CA TYR A 150 -2.06 3.57 14.43
C TYR A 150 -2.13 2.88 13.06
N ARG A 151 -1.72 3.58 11.98
CA ARG A 151 -1.64 3.01 10.62
C ARG A 151 -0.67 1.83 10.55
N ASN A 152 0.51 1.95 11.15
CA ASN A 152 1.53 0.89 11.16
C ASN A 152 1.04 -0.36 11.92
N ILE A 153 0.45 -0.18 13.10
CA ILE A 153 -0.09 -1.28 13.91
C ILE A 153 -1.24 -1.96 13.17
N LEU A 154 -2.25 -1.21 12.72
CA LEU A 154 -3.42 -1.78 12.06
C LEU A 154 -3.06 -2.50 10.76
N SER A 155 -2.08 -2.01 9.99
CA SER A 155 -1.61 -2.71 8.77
C SER A 155 -0.76 -3.94 9.07
N THR A 156 0.17 -3.87 10.02
CA THR A 156 1.07 -5.00 10.36
C THR A 156 0.31 -6.18 10.99
N TYR A 157 -0.75 -5.90 11.74
CA TYR A 157 -1.56 -6.90 12.41
C TYR A 157 -2.95 -7.10 11.77
N SER A 158 -3.19 -6.69 10.52
CA SER A 158 -4.49 -6.92 9.84
C SER A 158 -4.63 -8.36 9.30
N ALA A 159 -5.83 -8.93 9.43
CA ALA A 159 -6.16 -10.20 8.80
C ALA A 159 -6.04 -10.16 7.27
N ALA A 160 -6.45 -9.05 6.64
CA ALA A 160 -6.40 -8.87 5.19
C ALA A 160 -4.99 -8.52 4.69
N SER A 161 -4.11 -8.00 5.55
CA SER A 161 -2.66 -7.90 5.27
C SER A 161 -1.90 -9.19 5.56
N GLY A 162 -2.60 -10.32 5.73
CA GLY A 162 -2.02 -11.66 5.84
C GLY A 162 -1.64 -12.11 7.25
N TYR A 163 -1.96 -11.35 8.30
CA TYR A 163 -1.72 -11.76 9.69
C TYR A 163 -2.83 -12.72 10.16
N PRO A 164 -2.58 -14.03 10.41
CA PRO A 164 -3.65 -14.96 10.77
C PRO A 164 -4.23 -14.63 12.16
N GLY A 165 -5.55 -14.44 12.23
CA GLY A 165 -6.22 -13.94 13.45
C GLY A 165 -6.03 -12.42 13.69
N GLY A 166 -5.54 -11.68 12.71
CA GLY A 166 -5.34 -10.23 12.78
C GLY A 166 -6.63 -9.41 12.78
N PHE A 167 -6.48 -8.07 12.83
CA PHE A 167 -7.57 -7.11 12.93
C PHE A 167 -8.60 -7.31 11.81
N GLN A 168 -9.86 -7.45 12.23
CA GLN A 168 -11.05 -7.50 11.37
C GLN A 168 -12.03 -6.38 11.78
N PRO A 169 -12.89 -5.90 10.85
CA PRO A 169 -13.91 -4.91 11.17
C PRO A 169 -14.94 -5.42 12.18
N VAL A 170 -15.28 -4.61 13.18
CA VAL A 170 -16.26 -4.98 14.21
C VAL A 170 -17.66 -5.13 13.62
N GLN A 171 -18.22 -6.33 13.73
CA GLN A 171 -19.57 -6.65 13.28
C GLN A 171 -20.60 -6.19 14.32
N TRP A 172 -21.04 -4.94 14.17
CA TRP A 172 -22.03 -4.28 15.03
C TRP A 172 -23.48 -4.54 14.57
N GLU A 173 -24.28 -5.17 15.41
CA GLU A 173 -25.72 -5.41 15.22
C GLU A 173 -26.56 -4.31 15.88
N ASN A 174 -27.61 -3.84 15.21
CA ASN A 174 -28.55 -2.87 15.79
C ASN A 174 -29.44 -3.55 16.85
N GLN A 175 -29.55 -2.97 18.04
CA GLN A 175 -30.34 -3.52 19.15
C GLN A 175 -31.64 -2.74 19.36
N VAL A 176 -32.69 -3.43 19.82
CA VAL A 176 -33.98 -2.81 20.16
C VAL A 176 -33.85 -2.13 21.53
N SER A 177 -33.59 -0.82 21.51
CA SER A 177 -33.43 0.03 22.70
C SER A 177 -34.25 1.32 22.57
N ALA A 178 -34.39 2.05 23.68
CA ALA A 178 -34.86 3.44 23.69
C ALA A 178 -33.76 4.44 23.28
N SER A 179 -32.49 4.00 23.22
CA SER A 179 -31.34 4.71 22.65
C SER A 179 -31.00 4.16 21.26
N ASP A 180 -30.22 4.90 20.48
CA ASP A 180 -29.55 4.38 19.28
C ASP A 180 -28.43 3.39 19.71
N LEU A 181 -28.81 2.15 20.03
CA LEU A 181 -27.93 1.11 20.56
C LEU A 181 -27.49 0.12 19.48
N ARG A 182 -26.19 -0.14 19.41
CA ARG A 182 -25.59 -1.26 18.67
C ARG A 182 -24.81 -2.15 19.63
N SER A 183 -24.64 -3.42 19.31
CA SER A 183 -23.81 -4.33 20.10
C SER A 183 -23.05 -5.31 19.22
N THR A 184 -22.05 -5.97 19.79
CA THR A 184 -21.35 -7.09 19.15
C THR A 184 -20.95 -8.13 20.20
N VAL A 185 -21.04 -9.41 19.86
CA VAL A 185 -20.73 -10.53 20.76
C VAL A 185 -19.34 -11.07 20.42
N VAL A 186 -18.33 -10.64 21.17
CA VAL A 186 -16.92 -11.01 20.94
C VAL A 186 -16.66 -12.42 21.45
N LYS A 187 -16.13 -13.29 20.59
CA LYS A 187 -15.90 -14.72 20.85
C LYS A 187 -14.47 -15.14 20.59
N ASN A 188 -13.98 -16.15 21.31
CA ASN A 188 -12.70 -16.80 21.04
C ASN A 188 -12.78 -17.79 19.87
N ASP A 189 -11.62 -18.37 19.51
CA ASP A 189 -11.46 -19.39 18.47
C ASP A 189 -12.35 -20.62 18.69
N ALA A 190 -12.72 -20.93 19.95
CA ALA A 190 -13.63 -22.01 20.32
C ALA A 190 -15.13 -21.65 20.17
N GLY A 191 -15.46 -20.40 19.82
CA GLY A 191 -16.82 -19.88 19.68
C GLY A 191 -17.48 -19.44 20.99
N GLU A 192 -16.75 -19.43 22.10
CA GLU A 192 -17.24 -19.01 23.42
C GLU A 192 -17.15 -17.49 23.58
N GLU A 193 -18.11 -16.88 24.27
CA GLU A 193 -18.15 -15.42 24.45
C GLU A 193 -17.10 -14.93 25.47
N LEU A 194 -16.23 -14.00 25.06
CA LEU A 194 -15.40 -13.20 25.97
C LEU A 194 -16.24 -12.10 26.63
N CYS A 195 -16.90 -11.29 25.81
CA CYS A 195 -17.82 -10.24 26.25
C CYS A 195 -18.78 -9.83 25.13
N THR A 196 -19.82 -9.08 25.49
CA THR A 196 -20.64 -8.33 24.56
C THR A 196 -20.29 -6.86 24.72
N LEU A 197 -19.87 -6.20 23.65
CA LEU A 197 -19.63 -4.75 23.62
C LEU A 197 -20.92 -4.04 23.23
N ASN A 198 -21.24 -2.94 23.89
CA ASN A 198 -22.39 -2.09 23.58
C ASN A 198 -21.89 -0.70 23.15
N GLU A 199 -22.38 -0.21 22.02
CA GLU A 199 -22.19 1.15 21.51
C GLU A 199 -23.51 1.92 21.62
N THR A 200 -23.55 2.96 22.43
CA THR A 200 -24.65 3.94 22.42
C THR A 200 -24.24 5.12 21.53
N THR A 201 -25.04 5.44 20.53
CA THR A 201 -24.92 6.70 19.78
C THR A 201 -25.77 7.80 20.43
N ILE A 202 -25.18 8.97 20.66
CA ILE A 202 -25.84 10.16 21.21
C ILE A 202 -25.89 11.23 20.13
N LYS A 203 -27.08 11.49 19.60
CA LYS A 203 -27.37 12.63 18.72
C LYS A 203 -27.78 13.82 19.61
N THR A 204 -27.07 14.93 19.51
CA THR A 204 -27.32 16.12 20.35
C THR A 204 -27.01 17.40 19.59
N ASN A 205 -27.83 18.43 19.75
CA ASN A 205 -27.58 19.75 19.16
C ASN A 205 -26.99 20.75 20.17
N SER A 206 -26.80 20.36 21.44
CA SER A 206 -26.41 21.28 22.53
C SER A 206 -24.94 21.23 22.92
N LEU A 207 -24.18 20.27 22.40
CA LEU A 207 -22.77 20.08 22.77
C LEU A 207 -21.87 20.95 21.88
N ILE A 208 -21.17 21.91 22.49
CA ILE A 208 -20.26 22.84 21.80
C ILE A 208 -18.92 22.82 22.53
N VAL A 209 -17.82 22.75 21.77
CA VAL A 209 -16.45 22.77 22.27
C VAL A 209 -15.62 23.83 21.57
N ALA A 210 -14.70 24.46 22.30
CA ALA A 210 -13.69 25.33 21.69
C ALA A 210 -12.46 24.52 21.27
N LYS A 211 -11.95 24.83 20.07
CA LYS A 211 -10.58 24.57 19.63
C LYS A 211 -9.57 25.42 20.41
N GLN A 212 -8.29 25.09 20.31
CA GLN A 212 -7.18 25.84 20.91
C GLN A 212 -7.03 27.25 20.34
N ASP A 213 -7.50 27.51 19.11
CA ASP A 213 -7.57 28.85 18.51
C ASP A 213 -8.81 29.67 18.97
N GLY A 214 -9.69 29.09 19.79
CA GLY A 214 -10.95 29.68 20.23
C GLY A 214 -12.15 29.45 19.29
N THR A 215 -11.97 28.77 18.16
CA THR A 215 -13.06 28.42 17.24
C THR A 215 -14.03 27.45 17.91
N GLN A 216 -15.29 27.84 18.04
CA GLN A 216 -16.36 27.01 18.56
C GLN A 216 -16.82 25.97 17.52
N VAL A 217 -16.96 24.71 17.92
CA VAL A 217 -17.40 23.58 17.10
C VAL A 217 -18.56 22.87 17.79
N GLN A 218 -19.68 22.73 17.08
CA GLN A 218 -20.86 22.00 17.54
C GLN A 218 -20.70 20.51 17.23
N ILE A 219 -20.81 19.65 18.24
CA ILE A 219 -20.82 18.19 18.11
C ILE A 219 -22.27 17.75 18.01
N ASN A 220 -22.69 17.38 16.80
CA ASN A 220 -24.06 17.01 16.45
C ASN A 220 -24.39 15.54 16.78
N SER A 221 -23.37 14.68 16.78
CA SER A 221 -23.49 13.27 17.11
C SER A 221 -22.15 12.71 17.57
N TYR A 222 -22.17 11.89 18.62
CA TYR A 222 -21.02 11.12 19.11
C TYR A 222 -21.48 9.71 19.53
N ARG A 223 -20.55 8.87 19.98
CA ARG A 223 -20.86 7.56 20.56
C ARG A 223 -20.04 7.29 21.81
N GLU A 224 -20.52 6.38 22.64
CA GLU A 224 -19.81 5.81 23.78
C GLU A 224 -19.87 4.27 23.68
N ILE A 225 -18.77 3.60 24.06
CA ILE A 225 -18.70 2.14 24.12
C ILE A 225 -18.48 1.71 25.57
N ASP A 226 -19.30 0.78 26.05
CA ASP A 226 -19.23 0.25 27.41
C ASP A 226 -18.10 -0.79 27.54
N PHE A 227 -16.84 -0.35 27.43
CA PHE A 227 -15.68 -1.24 27.50
C PHE A 227 -15.63 -2.01 28.83
N PRO A 228 -15.45 -3.34 28.83
CA PRO A 228 -15.35 -4.12 30.06
C PRO A 228 -14.10 -3.71 30.86
N ILE A 229 -14.21 -3.62 32.19
CA ILE A 229 -13.03 -3.39 33.05
C ILE A 229 -12.40 -4.73 33.48
N LYS A 230 -13.23 -5.76 33.67
CA LYS A 230 -12.83 -7.14 33.94
C LYS A 230 -13.76 -8.07 33.17
N LEU A 231 -13.22 -9.16 32.66
CA LEU A 231 -13.96 -10.20 31.94
C LEU A 231 -13.90 -11.49 32.77
N ASP A 232 -15.01 -12.22 32.82
CA ASP A 232 -15.19 -13.43 33.65
C ASP A 232 -15.76 -14.64 32.89
N LYS A 233 -16.13 -14.45 31.61
CA LYS A 233 -16.71 -15.47 30.71
C LYS A 233 -15.65 -16.43 30.15
N ALA A 234 -15.42 -16.44 28.84
CA ALA A 234 -14.44 -17.34 28.21
C ALA A 234 -12.97 -16.91 28.42
N ASP A 235 -12.04 -17.79 28.06
CA ASP A 235 -10.59 -17.57 28.16
C ASP A 235 -10.00 -17.02 26.85
N GLY A 236 -8.96 -16.20 26.96
CA GLY A 236 -8.20 -15.65 25.82
C GLY A 236 -7.67 -14.22 26.02
N SER A 237 -7.22 -13.63 24.91
CA SER A 237 -6.82 -12.23 24.75
C SER A 237 -7.74 -11.52 23.75
N MET A 238 -7.91 -10.21 23.88
CA MET A 238 -8.73 -9.35 23.01
C MET A 238 -8.08 -7.99 22.83
N HIS A 239 -8.05 -7.46 21.60
CA HIS A 239 -7.60 -6.09 21.33
C HIS A 239 -8.67 -5.35 20.55
N LEU A 240 -8.94 -4.11 20.95
CA LEU A 240 -9.96 -3.23 20.37
C LEU A 240 -9.30 -1.95 19.88
N SER A 241 -9.69 -1.51 18.68
CA SER A 241 -9.24 -0.27 18.05
C SER A 241 -10.46 0.49 17.52
N MET A 242 -11.07 1.31 18.36
CA MET A 242 -12.33 2.00 18.05
C MET A 242 -12.04 3.39 17.47
N VAL A 243 -12.53 3.69 16.27
CA VAL A 243 -12.16 4.92 15.58
C VAL A 243 -12.83 6.15 16.19
N ALA A 244 -12.08 7.25 16.23
CA ALA A 244 -12.63 8.58 16.48
C ALA A 244 -13.72 8.94 15.45
N LEU A 245 -14.74 9.68 15.85
CA LEU A 245 -15.76 10.23 14.94
C LEU A 245 -15.60 11.74 14.80
N LYS A 246 -15.86 12.28 13.61
CA LYS A 246 -15.99 13.75 13.41
C LYS A 246 -17.14 14.30 14.25
N ALA A 247 -17.18 15.61 14.43
CA ALA A 247 -18.28 16.33 15.10
C ALA A 247 -19.68 16.14 14.46
N ASP A 248 -19.79 15.52 13.28
CA ASP A 248 -21.05 15.11 12.64
C ASP A 248 -21.46 13.64 12.93
N GLY A 249 -20.66 12.89 13.70
CA GLY A 249 -20.87 11.48 14.00
C GLY A 249 -20.40 10.50 12.92
N THR A 250 -19.77 10.98 11.84
CA THR A 250 -19.23 10.11 10.78
C THR A 250 -17.72 9.86 10.93
N LYS A 251 -17.23 8.75 10.40
CA LYS A 251 -15.82 8.34 10.50
C LYS A 251 -14.90 9.27 9.68
N PRO A 252 -13.64 9.47 10.09
CA PRO A 252 -12.63 10.20 9.32
C PRO A 252 -12.16 9.42 8.08
N ALA A 253 -11.35 10.08 7.24
CA ALA A 253 -10.62 9.43 6.16
C ALA A 253 -9.36 8.71 6.70
N LYS A 254 -8.87 7.68 5.97
CA LYS A 254 -7.82 6.73 6.38
C LYS A 254 -6.44 7.36 6.59
N ASP A 255 -6.21 8.53 6.00
CA ASP A 255 -5.04 9.38 6.22
C ASP A 255 -5.09 10.14 7.56
N LYS A 256 -6.29 10.50 8.04
CA LYS A 256 -6.56 11.21 9.31
C LYS A 256 -7.06 10.31 10.45
N ALA A 257 -7.20 9.01 10.23
CA ALA A 257 -7.85 8.11 11.17
C ALA A 257 -6.98 7.88 12.42
N VAL A 258 -7.56 8.15 13.58
CA VAL A 258 -6.99 7.90 14.91
C VAL A 258 -8.02 7.24 15.82
N TYR A 259 -7.53 6.56 16.86
CA TYR A 259 -8.29 5.53 17.55
C TYR A 259 -8.22 5.67 19.08
N PHE A 260 -9.26 5.23 19.78
CA PHE A 260 -9.15 4.79 21.17
C PHE A 260 -8.93 3.28 21.17
N THR A 261 -7.84 2.81 21.79
CA THR A 261 -7.50 1.39 21.80
C THR A 261 -7.51 0.80 23.21
N ALA A 262 -7.83 -0.49 23.33
CA ALA A 262 -7.82 -1.21 24.59
C ALA A 262 -7.34 -2.65 24.39
N HIS A 263 -6.41 -3.09 25.24
CA HIS A 263 -5.66 -4.33 25.07
C HIS A 263 -5.81 -5.21 26.31
N TYR A 264 -6.40 -6.38 26.12
CA TYR A 264 -6.73 -7.34 27.16
C TYR A 264 -5.92 -8.62 26.91
N GLU A 265 -4.91 -8.89 27.72
CA GLU A 265 -4.09 -10.11 27.60
C GLU A 265 -4.66 -11.23 28.46
N GLU A 266 -4.45 -12.47 28.04
CA GLU A 266 -4.81 -13.68 28.79
C GLU A 266 -4.16 -13.67 30.19
N GLY A 267 -4.97 -13.55 31.24
CA GLY A 267 -4.49 -13.47 32.61
C GLY A 267 -4.02 -14.82 33.17
N PRO A 268 -3.36 -14.86 34.35
CA PRO A 268 -2.99 -16.11 35.03
C PRO A 268 -4.17 -17.02 35.42
N ASN A 269 -5.39 -16.56 35.19
CA ASN A 269 -6.67 -17.25 35.40
C ASN A 269 -7.43 -17.52 34.08
N GLY A 270 -6.76 -17.45 32.92
CA GLY A 270 -7.33 -17.62 31.58
C GLY A 270 -8.16 -16.42 31.07
N LYS A 271 -8.74 -15.62 31.97
CA LYS A 271 -9.61 -14.51 31.59
C LYS A 271 -8.84 -13.29 31.05
N PRO A 272 -9.36 -12.58 30.04
CA PRO A 272 -8.74 -11.35 29.53
C PRO A 272 -8.62 -10.26 30.61
N GLN A 273 -7.42 -9.72 30.78
CA GLN A 273 -7.10 -8.64 31.74
C GLN A 273 -6.64 -7.39 30.98
N LEU A 274 -7.29 -6.25 31.23
CA LEU A 274 -6.93 -4.98 30.61
C LEU A 274 -5.51 -4.54 31.03
N LYS A 275 -4.55 -4.61 30.10
CA LYS A 275 -3.13 -4.28 30.34
C LYS A 275 -2.73 -2.90 29.86
N GLU A 276 -3.38 -2.38 28.83
CA GLU A 276 -3.00 -1.13 28.19
C GLU A 276 -4.19 -0.48 27.49
N ILE A 277 -4.18 0.85 27.42
CA ILE A 277 -5.03 1.62 26.50
C ILE A 277 -4.19 2.65 25.74
N SER A 278 -4.71 3.20 24.64
CA SER A 278 -4.11 4.39 24.02
C SER A 278 -5.15 5.35 23.45
N SER A 279 -4.76 6.62 23.35
CA SER A 279 -5.47 7.67 22.61
C SER A 279 -4.47 8.71 22.10
N PRO A 280 -4.85 9.50 21.08
CA PRO A 280 -4.22 10.77 20.77
C PRO A 280 -4.15 11.72 21.98
N GLN A 281 -3.19 12.65 21.96
CA GLN A 281 -2.95 13.60 23.06
C GLN A 281 -2.94 15.09 22.63
N PRO A 282 -3.30 16.03 23.54
CA PRO A 282 -3.98 15.77 24.81
C PRO A 282 -5.39 15.24 24.61
N LEU A 283 -5.78 14.23 25.40
CA LEU A 283 -7.16 13.81 25.50
C LEU A 283 -7.97 14.88 26.23
N LYS A 284 -9.02 15.45 25.62
CA LYS A 284 -9.91 16.44 26.24
C LYS A 284 -11.24 15.76 26.62
N PHE A 285 -11.94 16.26 27.63
CA PHE A 285 -13.29 15.82 27.99
C PHE A 285 -14.26 16.99 28.02
N VAL A 286 -15.45 16.79 27.44
CA VAL A 286 -16.51 17.81 27.43
C VAL A 286 -17.30 17.76 28.75
N GLY A 287 -16.95 18.64 29.67
CA GLY A 287 -17.58 18.71 30.99
C GLY A 287 -16.88 17.90 32.08
N THR A 288 -17.31 18.12 33.33
CA THR A 288 -16.67 17.58 34.54
C THR A 288 -17.29 16.27 35.04
N GLY A 289 -18.33 15.77 34.39
CA GLY A 289 -19.03 14.53 34.74
C GLY A 289 -18.20 13.28 34.48
N ASP A 290 -18.81 12.12 34.73
CA ASP A 290 -18.25 10.81 34.37
C ASP A 290 -18.90 10.26 33.07
N ASP A 291 -20.01 10.86 32.66
CA ASP A 291 -20.71 10.81 31.37
C ASP A 291 -20.07 11.72 30.29
N ALA A 292 -19.23 12.68 30.69
CA ALA A 292 -18.50 13.57 29.79
C ALA A 292 -17.74 12.80 28.69
N VAL A 293 -18.05 13.05 27.41
CA VAL A 293 -17.43 12.36 26.28
C VAL A 293 -15.99 12.83 26.04
N ALA A 294 -15.12 11.89 25.68
CA ALA A 294 -13.78 12.18 25.20
C ALA A 294 -13.79 12.89 23.84
N TYR A 295 -12.98 13.92 23.68
CA TYR A 295 -12.70 14.54 22.40
C TYR A 295 -11.23 14.92 22.26
N ILE A 296 -10.82 15.14 21.02
CA ILE A 296 -9.48 15.54 20.64
C ILE A 296 -9.55 16.61 19.56
N GLU A 297 -8.46 17.35 19.45
CA GLU A 297 -8.20 18.29 18.37
C GLU A 297 -7.02 17.72 17.59
N HIS A 298 -7.21 17.52 16.28
CA HIS A 298 -6.24 16.81 15.43
C HIS A 298 -6.37 17.29 13.98
N GLY A 299 -5.27 17.66 13.33
CA GLY A 299 -5.27 18.19 11.97
C GLY A 299 -6.09 19.48 11.79
N GLY A 300 -6.33 20.20 12.89
CA GLY A 300 -7.24 21.36 12.94
C GLY A 300 -8.75 21.01 12.96
N GLU A 301 -9.11 19.73 13.02
CA GLU A 301 -10.50 19.24 13.18
C GLU A 301 -10.76 18.75 14.62
N ILE A 302 -12.04 18.65 15.00
CA ILE A 302 -12.48 18.09 16.28
C ILE A 302 -13.05 16.69 16.04
N TYR A 303 -12.57 15.72 16.81
CA TYR A 303 -13.09 14.35 16.82
C TYR A 303 -13.47 13.92 18.24
N THR A 304 -14.53 13.12 18.37
CA THR A 304 -14.91 12.44 19.61
C THR A 304 -14.38 11.01 19.64
N LEU A 305 -13.87 10.56 20.79
CA LEU A 305 -13.50 9.16 21.00
C LEU A 305 -14.65 8.42 21.70
N ALA A 306 -14.77 7.12 21.46
CA ALA A 306 -15.88 6.30 21.92
C ALA A 306 -15.85 5.96 23.44
N VAL A 307 -15.34 6.85 24.29
CA VAL A 307 -15.12 6.62 25.73
C VAL A 307 -15.54 7.83 26.56
N THR A 308 -16.24 7.60 27.67
CA THR A 308 -16.60 8.65 28.63
C THR A 308 -15.53 8.81 29.71
N ARG A 309 -15.49 9.96 30.37
CA ARG A 309 -14.51 10.31 31.41
C ARG A 309 -14.49 9.34 32.59
N GLY A 310 -15.65 8.83 33.01
CA GLY A 310 -15.77 7.80 34.04
C GLY A 310 -15.22 6.46 33.58
N LYS A 311 -15.54 6.06 32.34
CA LYS A 311 -15.01 4.82 31.75
C LYS A 311 -13.49 4.88 31.58
N TYR A 312 -12.97 5.97 31.02
CA TYR A 312 -11.52 6.19 30.84
C TYR A 312 -10.76 6.09 32.17
N LYS A 313 -11.24 6.75 33.24
CA LYS A 313 -10.63 6.64 34.58
C LYS A 313 -10.67 5.22 35.15
N ALA A 314 -11.77 4.49 34.94
CA ALA A 314 -11.88 3.11 35.38
C ALA A 314 -10.89 2.19 34.64
N MET A 315 -10.71 2.41 33.33
CA MET A 315 -9.74 1.71 32.50
C MET A 315 -8.30 2.05 32.90
N MET A 316 -7.95 3.34 33.00
CA MET A 316 -6.63 3.81 33.46
C MET A 316 -6.23 3.23 34.82
N LYS A 317 -7.19 3.14 35.76
CA LYS A 317 -6.95 2.54 37.08
C LYS A 317 -6.63 1.05 36.99
N GLU A 318 -7.33 0.30 36.15
CA GLU A 318 -7.10 -1.14 35.97
C GLU A 318 -5.80 -1.41 35.20
N VAL A 319 -5.50 -0.62 34.17
CA VAL A 319 -4.21 -0.61 33.44
C VAL A 319 -3.04 -0.39 34.42
N ALA A 320 -3.15 0.60 35.31
CA ALA A 320 -2.13 0.88 36.32
C ALA A 320 -1.96 -0.26 37.34
N LEU A 321 -3.06 -0.93 37.75
CA LEU A 321 -3.00 -2.13 38.60
C LEU A 321 -2.33 -3.32 37.89
N ASN A 322 -2.51 -3.43 36.57
CA ASN A 322 -1.95 -4.49 35.74
C ASN A 322 -0.54 -4.18 35.18
N ASN A 323 0.07 -3.07 35.64
CA ASN A 323 1.43 -2.60 35.28
C ASN A 323 1.61 -2.13 33.82
N GLY A 324 0.56 -1.56 33.21
CA GLY A 324 0.66 -0.88 31.92
C GLY A 324 1.56 0.37 31.91
N GLN A 325 1.73 0.95 30.73
CA GLN A 325 2.54 2.14 30.47
C GLN A 325 1.73 3.41 30.17
N SER A 326 0.40 3.32 30.00
CA SER A 326 -0.48 4.48 29.88
C SER A 326 -0.30 5.45 31.05
N VAL A 327 -0.35 6.75 30.75
CA VAL A 327 -0.39 7.84 31.74
C VAL A 327 -1.63 8.70 31.46
N ASP A 328 -2.31 9.16 32.50
CA ASP A 328 -3.43 10.09 32.36
C ASP A 328 -2.89 11.48 32.02
N LEU A 329 -2.95 11.82 30.74
CA LEU A 329 -2.57 13.11 30.18
C LEU A 329 -3.81 13.96 29.84
N SER A 330 -4.97 13.64 30.42
CA SER A 330 -6.25 14.21 30.02
C SER A 330 -6.58 15.56 30.65
N GLN A 331 -7.22 16.42 29.85
CA GLN A 331 -7.70 17.74 30.23
C GLN A 331 -9.23 17.71 30.41
N THR A 332 -9.71 18.07 31.60
CA THR A 332 -11.15 18.30 31.82
C THR A 332 -11.47 19.75 31.49
N ILE A 333 -12.26 19.98 30.44
CA ILE A 333 -12.69 21.33 30.03
C ILE A 333 -14.13 21.55 30.50
N ALA A 334 -14.41 22.72 31.07
CA ALA A 334 -15.77 23.07 31.52
C ALA A 334 -16.70 23.27 30.31
N GLU A 335 -17.95 22.84 30.42
CA GLU A 335 -18.97 23.18 29.43
C GLU A 335 -19.20 24.70 29.42
N ASP A 336 -18.98 25.34 28.27
CA ASP A 336 -19.29 26.76 28.12
C ASP A 336 -20.80 26.97 27.90
N LEU A 337 -21.57 26.80 28.97
CA LEU A 337 -23.03 26.96 29.00
C LEU A 337 -23.48 28.43 28.87
N THR A 338 -22.68 29.32 28.29
CA THR A 338 -22.98 30.76 28.22
C THR A 338 -24.02 31.12 27.14
N LYS A 339 -25.28 30.91 27.53
CA LYS A 339 -26.55 31.47 26.99
C LYS A 339 -27.32 30.59 25.98
N VAL A 340 -27.96 29.55 26.51
CA VAL A 340 -29.33 29.19 26.06
C VAL A 340 -30.27 29.24 27.26
N GLN A 341 -31.03 30.33 27.41
CA GLN A 341 -32.11 30.41 28.39
C GLN A 341 -33.42 29.88 27.80
N GLY A 342 -33.72 28.61 28.07
CA GLY A 342 -34.98 27.95 27.70
C GLY A 342 -35.23 26.73 28.59
N PRO A 343 -36.33 26.66 29.36
CA PRO A 343 -36.46 25.63 30.40
C PRO A 343 -37.18 24.36 29.91
N SER A 344 -36.59 23.18 30.14
CA SER A 344 -37.15 22.15 31.04
C SER A 344 -36.39 20.82 31.03
N HIS A 345 -35.96 20.41 32.22
CA HIS A 345 -35.82 19.03 32.72
C HIS A 345 -36.10 17.87 31.76
N VAL A 346 -35.06 17.09 31.44
CA VAL A 346 -35.10 15.63 31.66
C VAL A 346 -33.80 15.19 32.32
N ARG A 347 -33.88 14.54 33.49
CA ARG A 347 -32.74 13.80 34.08
C ARG A 347 -32.91 12.33 33.73
N HIS A 348 -32.01 11.77 32.93
CA HIS A 348 -31.92 10.31 32.77
C HIS A 348 -30.92 9.76 33.81
N THR A 349 -31.45 9.38 34.98
CA THR A 349 -30.72 8.50 35.90
C THR A 349 -30.57 7.10 35.30
N PRO A 350 -29.43 6.42 35.48
CA PRO A 350 -29.18 5.12 34.84
C PRO A 350 -30.13 4.05 35.40
N ILE A 351 -30.85 3.37 34.51
CA ILE A 351 -31.75 2.25 34.87
C ILE A 351 -30.96 0.94 34.78
N ILE A 352 -30.47 0.49 35.93
CA ILE A 352 -30.06 -0.90 36.13
C ILE A 352 -31.34 -1.72 36.34
N THR A 353 -31.49 -2.87 35.65
CA THR A 353 -32.02 -4.18 36.13
C THR A 353 -32.41 -5.05 34.92
N PRO A 354 -32.03 -6.34 34.84
CA PRO A 354 -32.30 -7.19 33.68
C PRO A 354 -33.67 -7.91 33.71
N ASN A 355 -34.07 -8.38 32.54
CA ASN A 355 -35.01 -9.47 32.21
C ASN A 355 -36.02 -9.95 33.28
N GLN A 356 -37.32 -9.73 33.02
CA GLN A 356 -38.26 -10.85 32.81
C GLN A 356 -39.58 -10.40 32.16
N GLU A 357 -40.33 -11.38 31.62
CA GLU A 357 -41.57 -11.18 30.88
C GLU A 357 -42.74 -10.73 31.77
N LEU A 358 -43.69 -9.96 31.21
CA LEU A 358 -45.09 -10.39 31.09
C LEU A 358 -45.95 -9.37 30.32
N GLU A 359 -46.85 -9.90 29.47
CA GLU A 359 -47.88 -9.14 28.75
C GLU A 359 -49.01 -8.67 29.69
N LEU A 360 -49.64 -7.51 29.41
CA LEU A 360 -51.04 -7.40 28.94
C LEU A 360 -51.69 -6.00 29.10
N SER A 361 -52.61 -5.72 28.16
CA SER A 361 -53.84 -4.92 28.30
C SER A 361 -53.79 -3.41 28.65
N ILE A 362 -53.87 -2.61 27.58
CA ILE A 362 -55.08 -1.84 27.20
C ILE A 362 -55.88 -1.17 28.34
N GLU A 363 -55.98 0.17 28.30
CA GLU A 363 -57.28 0.83 28.16
C GLU A 363 -57.19 2.21 27.49
N THR A 364 -58.31 2.67 26.90
CA THR A 364 -58.36 3.92 26.10
C THR A 364 -59.37 4.90 26.68
N HIS A 365 -58.97 6.17 26.81
CA HIS A 365 -59.87 7.27 27.12
C HIS A 365 -59.70 8.42 26.13
N SER A 366 -60.82 8.92 25.61
CA SER A 366 -60.90 10.06 24.70
C SER A 366 -61.87 11.12 25.24
N ASN A 367 -61.87 12.29 24.61
CA ASN A 367 -62.87 13.35 24.75
C ASN A 367 -62.98 14.07 26.11
N GLN A 368 -62.26 15.19 26.23
CA GLN A 368 -62.80 16.49 26.70
C GLN A 368 -61.97 17.59 26.01
N GLN A 369 -62.47 18.28 24.96
CA GLN A 369 -63.59 19.23 24.87
C GLN A 369 -63.10 20.69 24.96
N VAL A 370 -63.26 21.44 23.86
CA VAL A 370 -62.67 22.77 23.64
C VAL A 370 -63.64 23.90 23.98
N PRO A 371 -63.19 24.97 24.67
CA PRO A 371 -63.84 26.29 24.68
C PRO A 371 -63.17 27.27 23.67
N PRO A 372 -63.94 28.04 22.88
CA PRO A 372 -63.41 29.07 21.96
C PRO A 372 -63.39 30.49 22.61
N ILE A 373 -63.38 31.56 21.78
CA ILE A 373 -63.42 33.00 22.14
C ILE A 373 -61.99 33.53 22.51
N THR A 374 -61.48 34.70 22.10
CA THR A 374 -62.09 35.98 21.67
C THR A 374 -61.34 36.64 20.50
N THR A 375 -62.01 37.53 19.74
CA THR A 375 -61.39 38.44 18.75
C THR A 375 -60.72 39.66 19.40
N PHE A 376 -59.64 40.17 18.78
CA PHE A 376 -59.06 41.49 19.09
C PHE A 376 -58.70 42.28 17.81
N ASN A 377 -59.71 42.87 17.19
CA ASN A 377 -59.51 43.92 16.18
C ASN A 377 -59.56 45.29 16.87
N LYS A 378 -58.42 46.01 16.96
CA LYS A 378 -58.43 47.45 17.22
C LYS A 378 -57.16 48.13 16.68
N PRO A 379 -57.25 48.96 15.63
CA PRO A 379 -56.11 49.75 15.19
C PRO A 379 -55.86 50.90 16.16
N LEU A 380 -54.60 51.10 16.55
CA LEU A 380 -54.13 52.37 17.12
C LEU A 380 -53.36 53.13 16.05
N GLN A 381 -53.76 54.38 15.80
CA GLN A 381 -52.99 55.31 14.98
C GLN A 381 -51.76 55.81 15.76
N PRO A 382 -50.68 56.20 15.06
CA PRO A 382 -49.44 56.60 15.71
C PRO A 382 -49.54 57.99 16.34
N GLU A 383 -48.99 58.15 17.54
CA GLU A 383 -48.77 59.46 18.14
C GLU A 383 -47.41 60.00 17.70
N ILE A 384 -47.40 61.23 17.18
CA ILE A 384 -46.23 61.83 16.52
C ILE A 384 -45.36 62.53 17.57
N SER A 385 -44.06 62.23 17.61
CA SER A 385 -43.06 63.07 18.26
C SER A 385 -41.84 63.24 17.37
N GLN A 386 -41.33 64.48 17.33
CA GLN A 386 -40.66 65.04 16.16
C GLN A 386 -39.16 64.77 16.11
N THR A 387 -38.66 64.68 14.86
CA THR A 387 -37.29 65.04 14.42
C THR A 387 -36.09 64.40 15.13
N HIS A 388 -35.29 63.68 14.34
CA HIS A 388 -34.07 64.30 13.78
C HIS A 388 -34.05 64.05 12.26
N GLN A 389 -33.55 65.02 11.48
CA GLN A 389 -33.42 64.87 10.03
C GLN A 389 -32.09 64.22 9.68
N LEU A 390 -32.13 63.13 8.90
CA LEU A 390 -30.99 62.66 8.12
C LEU A 390 -31.25 63.00 6.66
N GLN A 391 -30.52 63.96 6.12
CA GLN A 391 -30.56 64.26 4.69
C GLN A 391 -29.83 63.15 3.92
N PRO A 392 -30.42 62.55 2.88
CA PRO A 392 -29.69 61.63 2.02
C PRO A 392 -28.67 62.43 1.19
N GLN A 393 -27.38 62.20 1.42
CA GLN A 393 -26.34 62.69 0.52
C GLN A 393 -26.43 61.97 -0.83
N GLN A 394 -26.03 62.65 -1.89
CA GLN A 394 -26.36 62.29 -3.26
C GLN A 394 -25.57 61.07 -3.76
N ALA A 395 -26.23 59.92 -3.85
CA ALA A 395 -25.85 58.87 -4.80
C ALA A 395 -26.42 59.25 -6.18
N GLN A 396 -25.58 59.80 -7.06
CA GLN A 396 -25.92 59.95 -8.47
C GLN A 396 -25.60 58.64 -9.22
N SER A 397 -26.39 58.32 -10.26
CA SER A 397 -26.16 57.22 -11.20
C SER A 397 -26.45 55.77 -10.74
N SER A 398 -27.64 55.52 -10.18
CA SER A 398 -28.36 54.26 -10.45
C SER A 398 -29.72 54.56 -11.08
N GLY A 399 -30.18 53.70 -11.99
CA GLY A 399 -31.43 53.89 -12.76
C GLY A 399 -32.71 53.43 -12.03
N ILE A 400 -32.64 53.33 -10.69
CA ILE A 400 -33.55 52.58 -9.84
C ILE A 400 -34.60 53.52 -9.22
N PRO A 401 -35.90 53.15 -9.15
CA PRO A 401 -36.89 53.97 -8.47
C PRO A 401 -36.60 54.03 -6.96
N ASN A 402 -36.45 55.25 -6.42
CA ASN A 402 -36.21 55.50 -4.99
C ASN A 402 -37.16 54.75 -4.04
N LEU A 403 -38.37 54.39 -4.49
CA LEU A 403 -39.34 53.64 -3.70
C LEU A 403 -38.89 52.19 -3.42
N VAL A 404 -38.23 51.53 -4.39
CA VAL A 404 -37.64 50.19 -4.20
C VAL A 404 -36.39 50.28 -3.31
N LEU A 405 -35.49 51.21 -3.60
CA LEU A 405 -34.28 51.47 -2.79
C LEU A 405 -34.62 51.75 -1.33
N ASN A 406 -35.63 52.60 -1.08
CA ASN A 406 -36.13 52.88 0.27
C ASN A 406 -36.76 51.65 0.93
N ALA A 407 -37.56 50.86 0.20
CA ALA A 407 -38.17 49.64 0.73
C ALA A 407 -37.13 48.56 1.07
N ALA A 408 -36.08 48.42 0.25
CA ALA A 408 -34.97 47.52 0.51
C ALA A 408 -34.17 47.96 1.75
N HIS A 409 -33.72 49.23 1.80
CA HIS A 409 -33.05 49.77 2.99
C HIS A 409 -33.92 49.71 4.26
N ALA A 410 -35.25 49.77 4.10
CA ALA A 410 -36.23 49.63 5.16
C ALA A 410 -36.87 48.22 5.24
N LEU A 411 -36.11 47.14 4.97
CA LEU A 411 -36.52 45.74 5.15
C LEU A 411 -37.20 45.43 6.50
N SER A 412 -37.00 46.28 7.50
CA SER A 412 -37.74 46.34 8.77
C SER A 412 -39.27 46.56 8.66
N ILE A 413 -39.82 46.83 7.47
CA ILE A 413 -41.23 47.19 7.27
C ILE A 413 -42.08 45.95 6.88
N SER A 414 -41.75 45.27 5.77
CA SER A 414 -42.30 43.94 5.40
C SER A 414 -41.63 43.41 4.13
N MET A 415 -41.36 42.09 4.07
CA MET A 415 -40.92 41.44 2.82
C MET A 415 -42.02 41.50 1.73
N GLN A 416 -43.30 41.48 2.12
CA GLN A 416 -44.41 41.63 1.17
C GLN A 416 -44.43 43.01 0.51
N ASP A 417 -44.06 44.07 1.24
CA ASP A 417 -43.98 45.43 0.68
C ASP A 417 -42.78 45.57 -0.26
N LEU A 418 -41.64 44.93 0.05
CA LEU A 418 -40.51 44.87 -0.87
C LEU A 418 -40.90 44.14 -2.17
N LEU A 419 -41.50 42.95 -2.08
CA LEU A 419 -41.98 42.21 -3.24
C LEU A 419 -43.05 42.97 -4.02
N HIS A 420 -43.98 43.69 -3.37
CA HIS A 420 -44.97 44.51 -4.04
C HIS A 420 -44.33 45.65 -4.85
N ASN A 421 -43.38 46.39 -4.26
CA ASN A 421 -42.68 47.48 -4.92
C ASN A 421 -41.76 47.00 -6.06
N ILE A 422 -41.15 45.82 -5.92
CA ILE A 422 -40.41 45.14 -6.98
C ILE A 422 -41.35 44.78 -8.14
N ASN A 423 -42.48 44.11 -7.89
CA ASN A 423 -43.44 43.76 -8.95
C ASN A 423 -44.04 44.99 -9.64
N ALA A 424 -44.34 46.06 -8.91
CA ALA A 424 -44.81 47.32 -9.49
C ALA A 424 -43.76 48.00 -10.40
N SER A 425 -42.47 47.65 -10.25
CA SER A 425 -41.38 48.13 -11.10
C SER A 425 -41.10 47.19 -12.28
N LEU A 426 -41.06 45.87 -12.04
CA LEU A 426 -40.77 44.80 -13.01
C LEU A 426 -41.92 44.60 -14.01
N THR A 427 -42.01 45.51 -14.97
CA THR A 427 -43.02 45.50 -16.05
C THR A 427 -42.39 45.13 -17.40
N GLN A 428 -43.19 44.59 -18.33
CA GLN A 428 -42.77 44.19 -19.70
C GLN A 428 -42.12 45.32 -20.53
N LYS A 429 -42.25 46.58 -20.10
CA LYS A 429 -41.70 47.76 -20.78
C LYS A 429 -40.33 48.20 -20.25
N GLN A 430 -39.84 47.54 -19.20
CA GLN A 430 -38.56 47.88 -18.58
C GLN A 430 -37.41 47.15 -19.30
N ASP A 431 -36.28 47.84 -19.45
CA ASP A 431 -35.02 47.27 -19.92
C ASP A 431 -34.58 46.10 -19.01
N ILE A 432 -34.23 44.96 -19.62
CA ILE A 432 -33.78 43.73 -18.92
C ILE A 432 -32.62 44.04 -17.97
N ASN A 433 -31.69 44.92 -18.36
CA ASN A 433 -30.57 45.31 -17.49
C ASN A 433 -31.08 45.95 -16.19
N LYS A 434 -32.10 46.82 -16.28
CA LYS A 434 -32.71 47.47 -15.11
C LYS A 434 -33.54 46.51 -14.27
N GLN A 435 -34.15 45.49 -14.89
CA GLN A 435 -34.81 44.41 -14.16
C GLN A 435 -33.79 43.59 -13.34
N SER A 436 -32.64 43.26 -13.95
CA SER A 436 -31.52 42.61 -13.27
C SER A 436 -30.92 43.49 -12.17
N ASP A 437 -30.68 44.78 -12.41
CA ASP A 437 -30.13 45.73 -11.41
C ASP A 437 -31.01 45.82 -10.16
N LEU A 438 -32.33 45.91 -10.33
CA LEU A 438 -33.30 45.92 -9.22
C LEU A 438 -33.21 44.67 -8.35
N ILE A 439 -33.05 43.50 -8.97
CA ILE A 439 -32.95 42.23 -8.26
C ILE A 439 -31.56 42.05 -7.63
N LYS A 440 -30.48 42.55 -8.26
CA LYS A 440 -29.15 42.65 -7.62
C LYS A 440 -29.21 43.53 -6.37
N GLU A 441 -29.86 44.69 -6.42
CA GLU A 441 -29.98 45.58 -5.25
C GLU A 441 -30.82 44.95 -4.13
N ALA A 442 -31.96 44.33 -4.46
CA ALA A 442 -32.81 43.63 -3.49
C ALA A 442 -32.06 42.45 -2.83
N ALA A 443 -31.42 41.58 -3.63
CA ALA A 443 -30.66 40.45 -3.12
C ALA A 443 -29.46 40.88 -2.25
N ASN A 444 -28.69 41.90 -2.68
CA ASN A 444 -27.62 42.48 -1.87
C ASN A 444 -28.15 43.00 -0.53
N THR A 445 -29.30 43.68 -0.53
CA THR A 445 -29.85 44.28 0.70
C THR A 445 -30.39 43.23 1.67
N ILE A 446 -30.95 42.13 1.17
CA ILE A 446 -31.34 40.96 1.98
C ILE A 446 -30.09 40.31 2.61
N LEU A 447 -29.08 39.96 1.80
CA LEU A 447 -27.86 39.29 2.29
C LEU A 447 -27.07 40.16 3.29
N ASN A 448 -26.97 41.47 3.05
CA ASN A 448 -26.29 42.41 3.93
C ASN A 448 -27.12 42.89 5.13
N ASN A 449 -28.39 42.47 5.29
CA ASN A 449 -29.20 42.84 6.44
C ASN A 449 -28.58 42.28 7.74
N LYS A 450 -28.19 43.16 8.67
CA LYS A 450 -27.56 42.79 9.95
C LYS A 450 -28.56 42.45 11.07
N LYS A 451 -29.86 42.63 10.84
CA LYS A 451 -30.92 42.25 11.79
C LYS A 451 -31.44 40.82 11.58
N SER A 452 -31.34 40.32 10.35
CA SER A 452 -31.82 38.99 9.96
C SER A 452 -30.79 37.90 10.23
N ASP A 453 -31.25 36.77 10.75
CA ASP A 453 -30.45 35.54 10.79
C ASP A 453 -30.35 34.88 9.40
N PHE A 454 -29.61 33.77 9.30
CA PHE A 454 -29.46 33.06 8.03
C PHE A 454 -30.77 32.45 7.50
N ALA A 455 -31.67 31.97 8.37
CA ALA A 455 -32.92 31.36 7.95
C ALA A 455 -33.88 32.41 7.37
N GLU A 456 -33.97 33.60 7.99
CA GLU A 456 -34.73 34.73 7.44
C GLU A 456 -34.12 35.23 6.11
N LYS A 457 -32.79 35.30 6.00
CA LYS A 457 -32.11 35.64 4.72
C LYS A 457 -32.40 34.61 3.64
N GLN A 458 -32.27 33.33 3.94
CA GLN A 458 -32.55 32.23 3.02
C GLN A 458 -34.02 32.28 2.56
N TYR A 459 -34.96 32.44 3.48
CA TYR A 459 -36.39 32.60 3.18
C TYR A 459 -36.67 33.81 2.28
N ASN A 460 -36.05 34.96 2.55
CA ASN A 460 -36.26 36.17 1.74
C ASN A 460 -35.64 36.05 0.34
N ILE A 461 -34.49 35.38 0.16
CA ILE A 461 -33.94 35.09 -1.18
C ILE A 461 -34.79 34.06 -1.92
N ILE A 462 -35.29 33.02 -1.23
CA ILE A 462 -36.25 32.04 -1.78
C ILE A 462 -37.50 32.76 -2.30
N ALA A 463 -38.13 33.60 -1.47
CA ALA A 463 -39.33 34.34 -1.84
C ALA A 463 -39.08 35.32 -3.00
N LEU A 464 -37.90 35.95 -3.09
CA LEU A 464 -37.50 36.80 -4.21
C LEU A 464 -37.36 36.00 -5.52
N THR A 465 -36.79 34.79 -5.45
CA THR A 465 -36.67 33.86 -6.59
C THR A 465 -38.03 33.33 -7.05
N GLU A 466 -38.87 32.85 -6.12
CA GLU A 466 -40.24 32.38 -6.41
C GLU A 466 -41.08 33.48 -7.07
N ASN A 467 -40.98 34.71 -6.53
CA ASN A 467 -41.70 35.86 -7.04
C ASN A 467 -41.24 36.26 -8.46
N THR A 468 -39.92 36.30 -8.69
CA THR A 468 -39.32 36.55 -10.02
C THR A 468 -39.78 35.50 -11.04
N LEU A 469 -39.76 34.22 -10.68
CA LEU A 469 -40.17 33.14 -11.58
C LEU A 469 -41.69 33.11 -11.81
N SER A 470 -42.50 33.53 -10.85
CA SER A 470 -43.97 33.55 -10.94
C SER A 470 -44.55 34.81 -11.58
N ASN A 471 -43.78 35.90 -11.67
CA ASN A 471 -44.21 37.14 -12.31
C ASN A 471 -44.52 36.92 -13.81
N LYS A 472 -45.64 37.47 -14.28
CA LYS A 472 -46.17 37.32 -15.66
C LYS A 472 -45.80 38.49 -16.59
N ASP A 473 -45.28 39.57 -16.03
CA ASP A 473 -44.75 40.75 -16.74
C ASP A 473 -43.25 40.66 -17.03
N ILE A 474 -42.59 39.57 -16.63
CA ILE A 474 -41.23 39.22 -17.04
C ILE A 474 -41.32 38.11 -18.11
N ILE A 475 -40.77 38.35 -19.31
CA ILE A 475 -40.71 37.34 -20.37
C ILE A 475 -39.75 36.20 -20.00
N ALA A 476 -40.00 34.98 -20.50
CA ALA A 476 -39.27 33.77 -20.07
C ALA A 476 -37.73 33.89 -20.16
N ASP A 477 -37.20 34.40 -21.26
CA ASP A 477 -35.76 34.57 -21.45
C ASP A 477 -35.16 35.69 -20.56
N ALA A 478 -35.97 36.68 -20.17
CA ALA A 478 -35.54 37.69 -19.20
C ALA A 478 -35.46 37.11 -17.77
N LYS A 479 -36.32 36.13 -17.41
CA LYS A 479 -36.22 35.43 -16.12
C LYS A 479 -34.87 34.74 -15.94
N VAL A 480 -34.29 34.17 -17.01
CA VAL A 480 -32.94 33.57 -16.97
C VAL A 480 -31.90 34.61 -16.59
N ASN A 481 -31.92 35.80 -17.21
CA ASN A 481 -30.98 36.89 -16.92
C ASN A 481 -31.17 37.46 -15.50
N VAL A 482 -32.41 37.57 -15.03
CA VAL A 482 -32.72 38.10 -13.70
C VAL A 482 -32.36 37.10 -12.58
N VAL A 483 -32.58 35.80 -12.77
CA VAL A 483 -32.12 34.76 -11.83
C VAL A 483 -30.59 34.63 -11.88
N SER A 484 -29.96 34.72 -13.06
CA SER A 484 -28.49 34.74 -13.19
C SER A 484 -27.87 35.92 -12.42
N ALA A 485 -28.52 37.09 -12.45
CA ALA A 485 -28.11 38.27 -11.70
C ALA A 485 -28.20 38.08 -10.17
N LEU A 486 -29.21 37.34 -9.68
CA LEU A 486 -29.36 36.93 -8.29
C LEU A 486 -28.27 35.90 -7.89
N LEU A 487 -27.99 34.92 -8.74
CA LEU A 487 -26.93 33.92 -8.53
C LEU A 487 -25.53 34.54 -8.45
N GLU A 488 -25.22 35.49 -9.34
CA GLU A 488 -23.99 36.30 -9.26
C GLU A 488 -23.90 37.09 -7.95
N THR A 489 -25.03 37.53 -7.38
CA THR A 489 -25.04 38.25 -6.11
C THR A 489 -24.73 37.30 -4.93
N ILE A 490 -25.27 36.08 -4.94
CA ILE A 490 -24.94 35.03 -3.94
C ILE A 490 -23.47 34.60 -4.05
N GLN A 491 -22.94 34.46 -5.27
CA GLN A 491 -21.55 34.08 -5.52
C GLN A 491 -20.57 35.12 -4.93
N ASN A 492 -20.84 36.40 -5.19
CA ASN A 492 -19.94 37.50 -4.81
C ASN A 492 -20.10 37.97 -3.36
N ASP A 493 -21.16 37.59 -2.64
CA ASP A 493 -21.28 37.93 -1.22
C ASP A 493 -20.14 37.30 -0.38
N GLN A 494 -19.58 38.11 0.51
CA GLN A 494 -18.50 37.73 1.42
C GLN A 494 -18.99 37.55 2.87
N ASN A 495 -20.27 37.84 3.16
CA ASN A 495 -20.84 37.78 4.51
C ASN A 495 -21.52 36.42 4.82
N THR A 496 -21.97 35.71 3.80
CA THR A 496 -22.59 34.37 3.90
C THR A 496 -21.52 33.30 3.73
N LEU A 497 -21.51 32.28 4.61
CA LEU A 497 -20.56 31.16 4.52
C LEU A 497 -20.82 30.31 3.26
N ASP A 498 -19.80 29.65 2.72
CA ASP A 498 -19.96 28.85 1.51
C ASP A 498 -20.95 27.66 1.71
N ILE A 499 -20.97 27.04 2.89
CA ILE A 499 -21.97 26.01 3.29
C ILE A 499 -23.38 26.56 3.52
N GLN A 500 -23.52 27.89 3.59
CA GLN A 500 -24.81 28.60 3.63
C GLN A 500 -25.25 28.99 2.22
N LYS A 501 -24.32 29.39 1.34
CA LYS A 501 -24.59 29.63 -0.09
C LYS A 501 -25.13 28.36 -0.76
N SER A 502 -24.52 27.19 -0.52
CA SER A 502 -24.99 25.91 -1.10
C SER A 502 -26.48 25.63 -0.83
N LYS A 503 -26.97 25.93 0.38
CA LYS A 503 -28.40 25.79 0.76
C LYS A 503 -29.33 26.79 0.07
N ILE A 504 -28.83 27.97 -0.33
CA ILE A 504 -29.58 28.93 -1.15
C ILE A 504 -29.63 28.44 -2.61
N LEU A 505 -28.53 27.89 -3.12
CA LEU A 505 -28.43 27.32 -4.47
C LEU A 505 -29.34 26.09 -4.64
N GLU A 506 -29.35 25.18 -3.66
CA GLU A 506 -30.28 24.02 -3.61
C GLU A 506 -31.75 24.46 -3.73
N ALA A 507 -32.17 25.39 -2.87
CA ALA A 507 -33.54 25.91 -2.88
C ALA A 507 -33.87 26.62 -4.21
N THR A 508 -32.91 27.36 -4.78
CA THR A 508 -33.07 28.02 -6.09
C THR A 508 -33.32 27.00 -7.21
N VAL A 509 -32.61 25.86 -7.21
CA VAL A 509 -32.84 24.76 -8.17
C VAL A 509 -34.19 24.10 -7.94
N ALA A 510 -34.56 23.83 -6.68
CA ALA A 510 -35.85 23.24 -6.35
C ALA A 510 -37.04 24.10 -6.83
N ILE A 511 -36.95 25.43 -6.70
CA ILE A 511 -37.96 26.36 -7.25
C ILE A 511 -37.92 26.35 -8.78
N THR A 512 -36.74 26.47 -9.39
CA THR A 512 -36.56 26.55 -10.85
C THR A 512 -37.13 25.32 -11.55
N LEU A 513 -36.79 24.11 -11.09
CA LEU A 513 -37.23 22.86 -11.71
C LEU A 513 -38.74 22.63 -11.58
N ASN A 514 -39.33 23.01 -10.44
CA ASN A 514 -40.77 22.84 -10.20
C ASN A 514 -41.62 24.03 -10.69
N SER A 515 -41.03 25.11 -11.21
CA SER A 515 -41.78 26.24 -11.76
C SER A 515 -42.54 25.88 -13.04
N GLU A 516 -43.83 26.22 -13.10
CA GLU A 516 -44.67 26.07 -14.30
C GLU A 516 -44.50 27.24 -15.30
N ASN A 517 -43.81 28.32 -14.90
CA ASN A 517 -43.76 29.59 -15.65
C ASN A 517 -42.50 29.77 -16.51
N ILE A 518 -41.73 28.69 -16.73
CA ILE A 518 -40.55 28.60 -17.60
C ILE A 518 -40.46 27.20 -18.23
N GLU A 519 -39.98 27.10 -19.48
CA GLU A 519 -39.83 25.83 -20.20
C GLU A 519 -38.52 25.11 -19.81
N LEU A 520 -38.38 23.85 -20.25
CA LEU A 520 -37.17 23.03 -19.98
C LEU A 520 -35.88 23.73 -20.38
N LYS A 521 -35.88 24.49 -21.49
CA LYS A 521 -34.73 25.25 -21.96
C LYS A 521 -34.27 26.31 -20.95
N GLN A 522 -35.19 27.14 -20.44
CA GLN A 522 -34.81 28.15 -19.44
C GLN A 522 -34.44 27.49 -18.09
N LYS A 523 -35.04 26.34 -17.75
CA LYS A 523 -34.63 25.54 -16.58
C LYS A 523 -33.18 25.06 -16.69
N GLN A 524 -32.79 24.54 -17.86
CA GLN A 524 -31.40 24.13 -18.15
C GLN A 524 -30.44 25.32 -18.05
N GLN A 525 -30.72 26.45 -18.70
CA GLN A 525 -29.85 27.64 -18.68
C GLN A 525 -29.65 28.24 -17.28
N ILE A 526 -30.70 28.23 -16.43
CA ILE A 526 -30.56 28.65 -15.03
C ILE A 526 -29.71 27.63 -14.25
N LEU A 527 -29.93 26.34 -14.47
CA LEU A 527 -29.23 25.27 -13.76
C LEU A 527 -27.73 25.20 -14.11
N GLU A 528 -27.36 25.37 -15.38
CA GLU A 528 -25.98 25.56 -15.84
C GLU A 528 -25.29 26.68 -15.02
N LYS A 529 -25.96 27.84 -14.86
CA LYS A 529 -25.44 28.97 -14.09
C LYS A 529 -25.37 28.68 -12.57
N VAL A 530 -26.29 27.88 -12.01
CA VAL A 530 -26.18 27.43 -10.61
C VAL A 530 -24.98 26.50 -10.42
N VAL A 531 -24.73 25.59 -11.37
CA VAL A 531 -23.59 24.67 -11.32
C VAL A 531 -22.28 25.46 -11.42
N ASP A 532 -22.14 26.43 -12.33
CA ASP A 532 -20.98 27.33 -12.40
C ASP A 532 -20.69 28.01 -11.05
N VAL A 533 -21.71 28.56 -10.40
CA VAL A 533 -21.59 29.21 -9.09
C VAL A 533 -21.19 28.20 -8.00
N SER A 534 -21.70 26.98 -8.07
CA SER A 534 -21.39 25.89 -7.13
C SER A 534 -19.97 25.35 -7.30
N LEU A 535 -19.50 25.23 -8.54
CA LEU A 535 -18.12 24.86 -8.86
C LEU A 535 -17.12 25.98 -8.51
N SER A 536 -17.59 27.23 -8.46
CA SER A 536 -16.82 28.40 -8.00
C SER A 536 -16.70 28.52 -6.48
N ILE A 537 -17.32 27.64 -5.69
CA ILE A 537 -17.20 27.61 -4.23
C ILE A 537 -15.78 27.21 -3.82
N LYS A 538 -15.17 27.95 -2.88
CA LYS A 538 -13.76 27.77 -2.53
C LYS A 538 -13.51 26.57 -1.63
N ASP A 539 -14.40 26.34 -0.67
CA ASP A 539 -14.33 25.19 0.22
C ASP A 539 -14.79 23.90 -0.50
N ASP A 540 -13.89 22.91 -0.59
CA ASP A 540 -14.14 21.60 -1.19
C ASP A 540 -15.36 20.88 -0.58
N ILE A 541 -15.60 21.02 0.73
CA ILE A 541 -16.73 20.37 1.39
C ILE A 541 -18.03 21.05 0.97
N SER A 542 -18.13 22.37 1.08
CA SER A 542 -19.29 23.16 0.66
C SER A 542 -19.59 23.01 -0.84
N ARG A 543 -18.54 22.87 -1.68
CA ARG A 543 -18.64 22.63 -3.13
C ARG A 543 -19.19 21.24 -3.44
N ALA A 544 -18.72 20.20 -2.74
CA ALA A 544 -19.28 18.86 -2.86
C ALA A 544 -20.74 18.81 -2.41
N VAL A 545 -21.06 19.38 -1.24
CA VAL A 545 -22.44 19.50 -0.72
C VAL A 545 -23.34 20.25 -1.70
N ALA A 546 -22.87 21.33 -2.34
CA ALA A 546 -23.66 22.05 -3.34
C ALA A 546 -24.04 21.16 -4.54
N ILE A 547 -23.08 20.43 -5.12
CA ILE A 547 -23.33 19.55 -6.28
C ILE A 547 -24.21 18.35 -5.91
N ASP A 548 -24.01 17.77 -4.72
CA ASP A 548 -24.87 16.71 -4.19
C ASP A 548 -26.31 17.18 -3.96
N SER A 549 -26.50 18.34 -3.31
CA SER A 549 -27.82 18.96 -3.10
C SER A 549 -28.52 19.31 -4.42
N ILE A 550 -27.79 19.78 -5.43
CA ILE A 550 -28.33 20.08 -6.76
C ILE A 550 -28.77 18.79 -7.46
N THR A 551 -27.98 17.73 -7.37
CA THR A 551 -28.32 16.41 -7.93
C THR A 551 -29.55 15.83 -7.22
N ASP A 552 -29.63 15.94 -5.91
CA ASP A 552 -30.81 15.59 -5.12
C ASP A 552 -32.06 16.41 -5.54
N ALA A 553 -31.91 17.71 -5.79
CA ALA A 553 -33.02 18.55 -6.26
C ALA A 553 -33.50 18.18 -7.66
N VAL A 554 -32.61 17.78 -8.57
CA VAL A 554 -32.95 17.22 -9.89
C VAL A 554 -33.73 15.91 -9.73
N ILE A 555 -33.21 14.98 -8.94
CA ILE A 555 -33.83 13.67 -8.67
C ILE A 555 -35.24 13.84 -8.08
N LYS A 556 -35.39 14.73 -7.08
CA LYS A 556 -36.65 14.98 -6.35
C LYS A 556 -37.66 15.85 -7.12
N SER A 557 -37.28 16.46 -8.24
CA SER A 557 -38.16 17.37 -9.01
C SER A 557 -39.32 16.65 -9.72
N ASN A 558 -40.38 17.39 -10.06
CA ASN A 558 -41.58 16.87 -10.73
C ASN A 558 -41.47 16.77 -12.27
N ILE A 559 -40.28 16.97 -12.86
CA ILE A 559 -40.08 16.87 -14.32
C ILE A 559 -40.02 15.40 -14.80
N ALA A 560 -40.18 15.15 -16.10
CA ALA A 560 -40.16 13.79 -16.63
C ALA A 560 -38.76 13.17 -16.53
N ASN A 561 -38.66 11.85 -16.35
CA ASN A 561 -37.37 11.16 -16.15
C ASN A 561 -36.37 11.40 -17.31
N LYS A 562 -36.84 11.51 -18.55
CA LYS A 562 -36.00 11.85 -19.71
C LYS A 562 -35.38 13.26 -19.58
N ASP A 563 -36.13 14.20 -19.03
CA ASP A 563 -35.66 15.58 -18.81
C ASP A 563 -34.66 15.60 -17.64
N LYS A 564 -34.87 14.76 -16.61
CA LYS A 564 -33.89 14.53 -15.52
C LYS A 564 -32.60 13.94 -16.04
N GLU A 565 -32.65 12.93 -16.92
CA GLU A 565 -31.48 12.33 -17.56
C GLU A 565 -30.69 13.37 -18.38
N GLN A 566 -31.37 14.13 -19.25
CA GLN A 566 -30.72 15.19 -20.04
C GLN A 566 -30.07 16.27 -19.15
N ILE A 567 -30.77 16.70 -18.09
CA ILE A 567 -30.22 17.65 -17.11
C ILE A 567 -29.01 17.05 -16.38
N PHE A 568 -29.10 15.80 -15.92
CA PHE A 568 -28.00 15.14 -15.20
C PHE A 568 -26.74 15.05 -16.05
N MET A 569 -26.86 14.70 -17.34
CA MET A 569 -25.72 14.70 -18.27
C MET A 569 -25.14 16.09 -18.48
N THR A 570 -25.97 17.14 -18.52
CA THR A 570 -25.51 18.53 -18.62
C THR A 570 -24.65 18.93 -17.40
N ILE A 571 -25.09 18.59 -16.19
CA ILE A 571 -24.30 18.82 -14.96
C ILE A 571 -23.02 17.99 -15.00
N PHE A 572 -23.10 16.72 -15.41
CA PHE A 572 -21.95 15.80 -15.47
C PHE A 572 -20.85 16.35 -16.40
N ASP A 573 -21.19 16.78 -17.61
CA ASP A 573 -20.23 17.34 -18.57
C ASP A 573 -19.63 18.66 -18.08
N GLN A 574 -20.41 19.49 -17.36
CA GLN A 574 -19.93 20.75 -16.78
C GLN A 574 -18.94 20.50 -15.62
N VAL A 575 -19.21 19.54 -14.73
CA VAL A 575 -18.28 19.13 -13.66
C VAL A 575 -17.03 18.45 -14.25
N ASN A 576 -17.18 17.65 -15.31
CA ASN A 576 -16.08 16.95 -15.97
C ASN A 576 -15.17 17.89 -16.78
N SER A 577 -15.70 18.96 -17.38
CA SER A 577 -14.93 19.94 -18.14
C SER A 577 -14.18 20.98 -17.28
N TYR A 578 -14.63 21.24 -16.05
CA TYR A 578 -14.02 22.23 -15.15
C TYR A 578 -12.55 21.95 -14.80
N GLU A 579 -11.75 22.97 -14.49
CA GLU A 579 -10.29 22.85 -14.24
C GLU A 579 -9.93 22.34 -12.82
N PHE A 580 -10.45 21.18 -12.43
CA PHE A 580 -10.09 20.50 -11.17
C PHE A 580 -9.09 19.35 -11.33
N SER A 581 -8.40 19.01 -10.24
CA SER A 581 -7.61 17.78 -10.09
C SER A 581 -8.46 16.52 -10.37
N ASN A 582 -7.83 15.43 -10.83
CA ASN A 582 -8.50 14.14 -11.00
C ASN A 582 -9.23 13.66 -9.73
N ILE A 583 -8.62 13.81 -8.54
CA ILE A 583 -9.23 13.47 -7.22
C ILE A 583 -10.60 14.13 -7.07
N THR A 584 -10.64 15.45 -7.24
CA THR A 584 -11.84 16.27 -7.07
C THR A 584 -12.91 15.92 -8.11
N LYS A 585 -12.52 15.66 -9.37
CA LYS A 585 -13.45 15.16 -10.39
C LYS A 585 -14.03 13.79 -10.03
N GLN A 586 -13.18 12.83 -9.65
CA GLN A 586 -13.58 11.48 -9.26
C GLN A 586 -14.59 11.52 -8.09
N LYS A 587 -14.35 12.34 -7.06
CA LYS A 587 -15.25 12.51 -5.91
C LYS A 587 -16.61 13.10 -6.32
N LEU A 588 -16.62 14.20 -7.06
CA LEU A 588 -17.86 14.87 -7.48
C LEU A 588 -18.68 13.99 -8.44
N LEU A 589 -18.07 13.54 -9.54
CA LEU A 589 -18.72 12.73 -10.57
C LEU A 589 -19.15 11.35 -10.03
N GLY A 590 -18.39 10.76 -9.12
CA GLY A 590 -18.73 9.49 -8.46
C GLY A 590 -19.93 9.59 -7.52
N SER A 591 -20.03 10.67 -6.73
CA SER A 591 -21.21 10.92 -5.88
C SER A 591 -22.47 11.16 -6.71
N MET A 592 -22.36 11.99 -7.75
CA MET A 592 -23.43 12.22 -8.72
C MET A 592 -23.92 10.91 -9.36
N LEU A 593 -23.00 10.07 -9.87
CA LEU A 593 -23.34 8.79 -10.48
C LEU A 593 -24.08 7.89 -9.50
N LYS A 594 -23.54 7.72 -8.28
CA LYS A 594 -24.15 6.86 -7.26
C LYS A 594 -25.61 7.22 -7.00
N LYS A 595 -25.90 8.51 -6.76
CA LYS A 595 -27.26 9.03 -6.56
C LYS A 595 -28.19 8.76 -7.76
N ALA A 596 -27.68 8.93 -8.98
CA ALA A 596 -28.47 8.73 -10.21
C ALA A 596 -28.74 7.24 -10.52
N VAL A 597 -27.82 6.33 -10.18
CA VAL A 597 -28.00 4.87 -10.26
C VAL A 597 -29.00 4.39 -9.21
N GLU A 598 -28.82 4.77 -7.93
CA GLU A 598 -29.71 4.41 -6.81
C GLU A 598 -31.18 4.80 -7.08
N THR A 599 -31.39 5.91 -7.78
CA THR A 599 -32.72 6.45 -8.11
C THR A 599 -33.20 6.15 -9.54
N LYS A 600 -32.43 5.38 -10.32
CA LYS A 600 -32.75 4.93 -11.68
C LYS A 600 -33.11 6.07 -12.65
N VAL A 601 -32.42 7.21 -12.52
CA VAL A 601 -32.64 8.41 -13.35
C VAL A 601 -31.93 8.31 -14.71
N ILE A 602 -30.79 7.62 -14.76
CA ILE A 602 -29.97 7.44 -15.96
C ILE A 602 -30.10 6.02 -16.54
N SER A 603 -30.10 5.91 -17.86
CA SER A 603 -30.15 4.64 -18.59
C SER A 603 -28.85 3.81 -18.43
N PRO A 604 -28.90 2.47 -18.56
CA PRO A 604 -27.72 1.61 -18.41
C PRO A 604 -26.57 1.95 -19.39
N GLU A 605 -26.89 2.42 -20.59
CA GLU A 605 -25.91 2.87 -21.59
C GLU A 605 -25.12 4.09 -21.08
N GLN A 606 -25.80 5.08 -20.49
CA GLN A 606 -25.16 6.24 -19.88
C GLN A 606 -24.38 5.87 -18.61
N GLN A 607 -24.90 4.93 -17.79
CA GLN A 607 -24.16 4.39 -16.65
C GLN A 607 -22.82 3.81 -17.09
N GLN A 608 -22.81 2.94 -18.10
CA GLN A 608 -21.59 2.31 -18.62
C GLN A 608 -20.59 3.34 -19.19
N LEU A 609 -21.08 4.33 -19.94
CA LEU A 609 -20.24 5.41 -20.50
C LEU A 609 -19.63 6.29 -19.40
N ILE A 610 -20.38 6.59 -18.34
CA ILE A 610 -19.87 7.34 -17.19
C ILE A 610 -18.83 6.52 -16.43
N HIS A 611 -19.08 5.23 -16.17
CA HIS A 611 -18.11 4.33 -15.52
C HIS A 611 -16.78 4.31 -16.29
N GLN A 612 -16.80 4.09 -17.61
CA GLN A 612 -15.57 4.12 -18.43
C GLN A 612 -14.78 5.43 -18.32
N ASN A 613 -15.46 6.57 -18.20
CA ASN A 613 -14.82 7.87 -17.98
C ASN A 613 -14.23 8.00 -16.56
N LEU A 614 -14.93 7.53 -15.53
CA LEU A 614 -14.45 7.50 -14.15
C LEU A 614 -13.24 6.56 -13.98
N ASP A 615 -13.28 5.38 -14.58
CA ASP A 615 -12.19 4.39 -14.55
C ASP A 615 -10.92 4.97 -15.19
N LYS A 616 -11.08 5.72 -16.29
CA LYS A 616 -9.98 6.43 -16.96
C LYS A 616 -9.42 7.58 -16.11
N ILE A 617 -10.27 8.39 -15.48
CA ILE A 617 -9.84 9.47 -14.56
C ILE A 617 -9.09 8.89 -13.35
N THR A 618 -9.59 7.77 -12.81
CA THR A 618 -9.00 7.01 -11.70
C THR A 618 -7.65 6.43 -12.10
N THR A 619 -7.57 5.76 -13.25
CA THR A 619 -6.33 5.18 -13.79
C THR A 619 -5.22 6.24 -13.93
N GLU A 620 -5.53 7.39 -14.55
CA GLU A 620 -4.56 8.47 -14.74
C GLU A 620 -4.18 9.19 -13.45
N HIS A 621 -5.02 9.13 -12.41
CA HIS A 621 -4.68 9.58 -11.06
C HIS A 621 -3.75 8.60 -10.36
N THR A 622 -4.13 7.32 -10.27
CA THR A 622 -3.32 6.25 -9.64
C THR A 622 -1.92 6.16 -10.27
N LYS A 623 -1.79 6.38 -11.59
CA LYS A 623 -0.50 6.51 -12.28
C LYS A 623 0.34 7.66 -11.73
N ARG A 624 -0.21 8.87 -11.63
CA ARG A 624 0.52 10.06 -11.12
C ARG A 624 0.95 9.86 -9.67
N ASP A 625 0.05 9.39 -8.82
CA ASP A 625 0.33 9.14 -7.41
C ASP A 625 1.40 8.05 -7.20
N THR A 626 1.37 7.00 -8.04
CA THR A 626 2.38 5.94 -8.01
C THR A 626 3.74 6.48 -8.48
N ILE A 627 3.77 7.29 -9.54
CA ILE A 627 4.99 8.00 -9.99
C ILE A 627 5.54 8.90 -8.89
N GLU A 628 4.68 9.66 -8.20
CA GLU A 628 5.11 10.57 -7.12
C GLU A 628 5.68 9.81 -5.93
N LYS A 629 4.98 8.78 -5.44
CA LYS A 629 5.47 7.91 -4.35
C LYS A 629 6.81 7.25 -4.69
N VAL A 630 6.96 6.73 -5.92
CA VAL A 630 8.23 6.15 -6.41
C VAL A 630 9.33 7.20 -6.50
N ASN A 631 9.06 8.38 -7.08
CA ASN A 631 10.04 9.47 -7.18
C ASN A 631 10.50 9.92 -5.79
N ASN A 632 9.59 10.05 -4.82
CA ASN A 632 9.93 10.46 -3.46
C ASN A 632 10.86 9.44 -2.77
N ILE A 633 10.61 8.13 -2.92
CA ILE A 633 11.52 7.08 -2.43
C ILE A 633 12.87 7.11 -3.14
N LEU A 634 12.89 7.31 -4.46
CA LEU A 634 14.13 7.34 -5.25
C LEU A 634 14.98 8.58 -4.94
N LEU A 635 14.36 9.75 -4.74
CA LEU A 635 15.03 11.03 -4.47
C LEU A 635 15.39 11.26 -2.99
N ASP A 636 14.75 10.55 -2.04
CA ASP A 636 15.09 10.66 -0.62
C ASP A 636 16.59 10.35 -0.36
N PRO A 637 17.38 11.30 0.18
CA PRO A 637 18.80 11.09 0.45
C PRO A 637 19.07 10.27 1.72
N PHE A 638 18.07 10.03 2.57
CA PHE A 638 18.23 9.30 3.84
C PHE A 638 17.98 7.79 3.69
N SER A 639 17.11 7.36 2.77
CA SER A 639 16.95 5.94 2.42
C SER A 639 18.18 5.38 1.71
N ASN A 640 18.78 4.34 2.30
CA ASN A 640 19.77 3.49 1.61
C ASN A 640 19.09 2.54 0.60
N THR A 641 19.89 1.85 -0.23
CA THR A 641 19.40 0.91 -1.26
C THR A 641 18.42 -0.13 -0.72
N VAL A 642 18.67 -0.70 0.46
CA VAL A 642 17.80 -1.74 1.05
C VAL A 642 16.43 -1.14 1.38
N LEU A 643 16.40 0.04 2.00
CA LEU A 643 15.15 0.73 2.33
C LEU A 643 14.40 1.20 1.07
N LYS A 644 15.11 1.68 0.04
CA LYS A 644 14.51 1.98 -1.28
C LYS A 644 13.89 0.71 -1.90
N THR A 645 14.60 -0.42 -1.89
CA THR A 645 14.06 -1.70 -2.39
C THR A 645 12.81 -2.12 -1.62
N THR A 646 12.83 -2.12 -0.28
CA THR A 646 11.67 -2.50 0.53
C THR A 646 10.47 -1.57 0.27
N ASN A 647 10.67 -0.25 0.23
CA ASN A 647 9.59 0.69 0.00
C ASN A 647 9.00 0.58 -1.43
N ILE A 648 9.82 0.31 -2.44
CA ILE A 648 9.36 0.02 -3.80
C ILE A 648 8.63 -1.33 -3.86
N GLN A 649 9.09 -2.36 -3.16
CA GLN A 649 8.38 -3.66 -3.07
C GLN A 649 6.99 -3.51 -2.42
N VAL A 650 6.84 -2.66 -1.40
CA VAL A 650 5.54 -2.33 -0.80
C VAL A 650 4.64 -1.60 -1.79
N ILE A 651 5.15 -0.66 -2.60
CA ILE A 651 4.38 -0.06 -3.69
C ILE A 651 3.95 -1.11 -4.72
N THR A 652 4.84 -2.03 -5.11
CA THR A 652 4.51 -3.12 -6.03
C THR A 652 3.42 -4.00 -5.46
N ALA A 653 3.54 -4.49 -4.22
CA ALA A 653 2.49 -5.30 -3.56
C ALA A 653 1.14 -4.55 -3.53
N ASN A 654 1.10 -3.30 -3.08
CA ASN A 654 -0.13 -2.49 -3.05
C ASN A 654 -0.79 -2.32 -4.44
N VAL A 655 -0.02 -2.31 -5.53
CA VAL A 655 -0.56 -2.30 -6.91
C VAL A 655 -1.09 -3.68 -7.31
N LEU A 656 -0.42 -4.76 -6.92
CA LEU A 656 -0.84 -6.13 -7.19
C LEU A 656 -2.11 -6.51 -6.39
N ASP A 657 -2.24 -6.06 -5.15
CA ASP A 657 -3.42 -6.25 -4.29
C ASP A 657 -4.61 -5.34 -4.68
N SER A 658 -4.38 -4.26 -5.43
CA SER A 658 -5.44 -3.28 -5.75
C SER A 658 -6.59 -3.89 -6.59
N PRO A 659 -7.84 -3.40 -6.45
CA PRO A 659 -9.02 -3.97 -7.12
C PRO A 659 -9.16 -3.59 -8.61
N VAL A 660 -8.14 -3.00 -9.23
CA VAL A 660 -8.18 -2.58 -10.65
C VAL A 660 -7.90 -3.75 -11.60
N PRO A 661 -8.42 -3.74 -12.84
CA PRO A 661 -8.06 -4.70 -13.89
C PRO A 661 -6.54 -4.90 -14.10
N VAL A 662 -6.15 -6.10 -14.54
CA VAL A 662 -4.74 -6.51 -14.72
C VAL A 662 -3.97 -5.61 -15.68
N GLU A 663 -4.64 -5.02 -16.66
CA GLU A 663 -4.10 -4.04 -17.61
C GLU A 663 -3.60 -2.79 -16.87
N ILE A 664 -4.36 -2.29 -15.89
CA ILE A 664 -3.98 -1.12 -15.10
C ILE A 664 -2.87 -1.49 -14.10
N LYS A 665 -2.92 -2.69 -13.48
CA LYS A 665 -1.82 -3.20 -12.66
C LYS A 665 -0.52 -3.26 -13.46
N SER A 666 -0.57 -3.78 -14.70
CA SER A 666 0.61 -3.96 -15.55
C SER A 666 1.16 -2.63 -16.07
N GLU A 667 0.32 -1.67 -16.46
CA GLU A 667 0.75 -0.30 -16.79
C GLU A 667 1.42 0.41 -15.61
N LEU A 668 0.86 0.30 -14.40
CA LEU A 668 1.45 0.87 -13.19
C LEU A 668 2.83 0.27 -12.91
N ILE A 669 2.97 -1.06 -12.97
CA ILE A 669 4.25 -1.74 -12.74
C ILE A 669 5.29 -1.48 -13.86
N GLN A 670 4.87 -1.30 -15.12
CA GLN A 670 5.76 -0.81 -16.18
C GLN A 670 6.35 0.55 -15.79
N VAL A 671 5.49 1.48 -15.37
CA VAL A 671 5.87 2.86 -15.01
C VAL A 671 6.79 2.90 -13.77
N VAL A 672 6.50 2.11 -12.73
CA VAL A 672 7.39 1.93 -11.56
C VAL A 672 8.78 1.49 -12.02
N THR A 673 8.84 0.43 -12.84
CA THR A 673 10.11 -0.17 -13.30
C THR A 673 10.91 0.81 -14.16
N GLN A 674 10.26 1.51 -15.10
CA GLN A 674 10.90 2.53 -15.91
C GLN A 674 11.47 3.67 -15.06
N LYS A 675 10.77 4.11 -14.01
CA LYS A 675 11.27 5.17 -13.11
C LYS A 675 12.48 4.74 -12.28
N VAL A 676 12.56 3.46 -11.87
CA VAL A 676 13.77 2.90 -11.24
C VAL A 676 14.93 2.86 -12.23
N ALA A 677 14.72 2.40 -13.46
CA ALA A 677 15.76 2.33 -14.49
C ALA A 677 16.29 3.72 -14.89
N GLU A 678 15.40 4.69 -15.14
CA GLU A 678 15.72 6.08 -15.49
C GLU A 678 16.22 6.93 -14.30
N SER A 679 16.36 6.34 -13.10
CA SER A 679 16.80 7.06 -11.89
C SER A 679 18.28 7.45 -11.92
N ALA A 680 18.66 8.40 -11.05
CA ALA A 680 20.04 8.82 -10.84
C ALA A 680 20.81 7.97 -9.80
N LEU A 681 20.30 6.78 -9.45
CA LEU A 681 20.99 5.83 -8.57
C LEU A 681 22.16 5.13 -9.28
N GLU A 682 23.09 4.55 -8.52
CA GLU A 682 24.14 3.69 -9.07
C GLU A 682 23.53 2.45 -9.75
N PRO A 683 24.11 1.91 -10.84
CA PRO A 683 23.55 0.78 -11.58
C PRO A 683 23.25 -0.45 -10.72
N LYS A 684 24.10 -0.71 -9.71
CA LYS A 684 23.92 -1.80 -8.75
C LYS A 684 22.65 -1.62 -7.90
N ASP A 685 22.34 -0.39 -7.51
CA ASP A 685 21.17 -0.10 -6.69
C ASP A 685 19.88 -0.26 -7.50
N LYS A 686 19.89 0.16 -8.77
CA LYS A 686 18.80 -0.13 -9.73
C LYS A 686 18.57 -1.64 -9.87
N THR A 687 19.65 -2.42 -10.01
CA THR A 687 19.62 -3.89 -10.09
C THR A 687 18.97 -4.52 -8.86
N GLU A 688 19.36 -4.13 -7.63
CA GLU A 688 18.77 -4.72 -6.41
C GLU A 688 17.30 -4.27 -6.18
N ILE A 689 16.91 -3.06 -6.59
CA ILE A 689 15.50 -2.62 -6.55
C ILE A 689 14.64 -3.45 -7.52
N VAL A 690 15.07 -3.59 -8.79
CA VAL A 690 14.32 -4.35 -9.80
C VAL A 690 14.33 -5.86 -9.52
N LYS A 691 15.39 -6.39 -8.91
CA LYS A 691 15.40 -7.74 -8.32
C LYS A 691 14.31 -7.89 -7.25
N GLY A 692 14.13 -6.87 -6.41
CA GLY A 692 13.03 -6.79 -5.44
C GLY A 692 11.64 -6.85 -6.10
N ILE A 693 11.44 -6.11 -7.20
CA ILE A 693 10.19 -6.12 -7.99
C ILE A 693 9.93 -7.51 -8.59
N GLY A 694 10.93 -8.12 -9.24
CA GLY A 694 10.81 -9.47 -9.80
C GLY A 694 10.44 -10.53 -8.75
N LYS A 695 11.05 -10.41 -7.56
CA LYS A 695 10.79 -11.29 -6.43
C LYS A 695 9.36 -11.20 -5.91
N ILE A 696 8.85 -9.99 -5.66
CA ILE A 696 7.52 -9.81 -5.05
C ILE A 696 6.38 -10.24 -5.98
N ILE A 697 6.51 -10.03 -7.30
CA ILE A 697 5.53 -10.52 -8.30
C ILE A 697 5.53 -12.05 -8.34
N ALA A 698 6.71 -12.69 -8.31
CA ALA A 698 6.82 -14.14 -8.31
C ALA A 698 6.21 -14.77 -7.04
N THR A 699 6.44 -14.17 -5.85
CA THR A 699 5.88 -14.64 -4.56
C THR A 699 4.44 -14.20 -4.27
N HIS A 700 3.80 -13.40 -5.13
CA HIS A 700 2.42 -12.95 -4.87
C HIS A 700 1.46 -14.14 -4.75
N SER A 701 0.37 -14.03 -3.99
CA SER A 701 -0.54 -15.17 -3.85
C SER A 701 -1.23 -15.49 -5.17
N ASP A 702 -1.18 -16.74 -5.62
CA ASP A 702 -1.90 -17.19 -6.83
C ASP A 702 -3.43 -17.05 -6.69
N THR A 703 -3.95 -16.94 -5.45
CA THR A 703 -5.37 -16.63 -5.19
C THR A 703 -5.75 -15.18 -5.50
N SER A 704 -4.78 -14.26 -5.42
CA SER A 704 -4.97 -12.82 -5.71
C SER A 704 -4.61 -12.45 -7.15
N LEU A 705 -3.74 -13.26 -7.77
CA LEU A 705 -3.12 -12.98 -9.06
C LEU A 705 -2.71 -14.29 -9.74
N PRO A 706 -3.58 -14.87 -10.58
CA PRO A 706 -3.30 -16.08 -11.34
C PRO A 706 -1.98 -16.04 -12.11
N LEU A 707 -1.41 -17.23 -12.38
CA LEU A 707 -0.13 -17.37 -13.08
C LEU A 707 -0.08 -16.67 -14.46
N TYR A 708 -1.21 -16.58 -15.16
CA TYR A 708 -1.33 -15.83 -16.41
C TYR A 708 -1.11 -14.32 -16.21
N ASP A 709 -1.76 -13.74 -15.21
CA ASP A 709 -1.68 -12.31 -14.88
C ASP A 709 -0.30 -11.93 -14.32
N LYS A 710 0.32 -12.81 -13.53
CA LYS A 710 1.74 -12.72 -13.16
C LYS A 710 2.63 -12.65 -14.41
N GLY A 711 2.32 -13.41 -15.46
CA GLY A 711 2.99 -13.34 -16.76
C GLY A 711 2.85 -11.97 -17.43
N VAL A 712 1.62 -11.48 -17.61
CA VAL A 712 1.30 -10.17 -18.21
C VAL A 712 2.00 -9.01 -17.48
N ILE A 713 2.02 -9.06 -16.14
CA ILE A 713 2.69 -8.05 -15.33
C ILE A 713 4.22 -8.18 -15.44
N MET A 714 4.78 -9.39 -15.53
CA MET A 714 6.23 -9.58 -15.75
C MET A 714 6.69 -9.12 -17.14
N GLU A 715 5.86 -9.31 -18.18
CA GLU A 715 6.11 -8.71 -19.49
C GLU A 715 6.20 -7.17 -19.38
N SER A 716 5.32 -6.57 -18.59
CA SER A 716 5.30 -5.11 -18.36
C SER A 716 6.49 -4.60 -17.54
N VAL A 717 7.02 -5.37 -16.58
CA VAL A 717 8.31 -5.09 -15.93
C VAL A 717 9.44 -5.12 -16.96
N ALA A 718 9.56 -6.20 -17.74
CA ALA A 718 10.61 -6.34 -18.75
C ALA A 718 10.56 -5.20 -19.79
N LYS A 719 9.35 -4.83 -20.22
CA LYS A 719 9.10 -3.71 -21.13
C LYS A 719 9.54 -2.37 -20.52
N GLY A 720 9.27 -2.14 -19.24
CA GLY A 720 9.73 -0.95 -18.51
C GLY A 720 11.26 -0.82 -18.44
N ILE A 721 12.00 -1.93 -18.42
CA ILE A 721 13.48 -1.93 -18.53
C ILE A 721 13.89 -1.63 -19.97
N VAL A 722 13.33 -2.35 -20.93
CA VAL A 722 13.72 -2.31 -22.35
C VAL A 722 13.44 -0.95 -23.00
N GLU A 723 12.30 -0.33 -22.69
CA GLU A 723 11.87 0.98 -23.17
C GLU A 723 12.46 2.16 -22.37
N SER A 724 13.21 1.90 -21.28
CA SER A 724 13.87 2.95 -20.51
C SER A 724 15.00 3.61 -21.32
N LYS A 725 15.23 4.91 -21.07
CA LYS A 725 16.27 5.72 -21.74
C LYS A 725 17.69 5.48 -21.19
N THR A 726 17.89 4.36 -20.52
CA THR A 726 19.12 4.02 -19.78
C THR A 726 20.13 3.34 -20.71
N ASP A 727 21.43 3.46 -20.41
CA ASP A 727 22.49 2.81 -21.19
C ASP A 727 22.26 1.29 -21.30
N LEU A 728 22.69 0.69 -22.42
CA LEU A 728 22.54 -0.76 -22.65
C LEU A 728 23.17 -1.58 -21.52
N ARG A 729 24.34 -1.17 -21.00
CA ARG A 729 25.05 -1.92 -19.96
C ARG A 729 24.36 -1.83 -18.59
N GLU A 730 23.60 -0.76 -18.35
CA GLU A 730 22.70 -0.71 -17.20
C GLU A 730 21.46 -1.57 -17.42
N ARG A 731 20.84 -1.52 -18.62
CA ARG A 731 19.69 -2.39 -18.96
C ARG A 731 20.06 -3.88 -18.83
N GLU A 732 21.25 -4.31 -19.26
CA GLU A 732 21.80 -5.65 -18.98
C GLU A 732 21.78 -6.01 -17.49
N LEU A 733 22.35 -5.16 -16.63
CA LEU A 733 22.46 -5.40 -15.20
C LEU A 733 21.10 -5.37 -14.49
N ILE A 734 20.16 -4.57 -14.97
CA ILE A 734 18.80 -4.47 -14.44
C ILE A 734 17.97 -5.69 -14.86
N THR A 735 18.11 -6.17 -16.11
CA THR A 735 17.55 -7.46 -16.56
C THR A 735 18.14 -8.64 -15.79
N GLU A 736 19.45 -8.65 -15.53
CA GLU A 736 20.06 -9.65 -14.63
C GLU A 736 19.46 -9.60 -13.22
N GLY A 737 19.20 -8.40 -12.69
CA GLY A 737 18.49 -8.22 -11.41
C GLY A 737 17.11 -8.86 -11.41
N LEU A 738 16.29 -8.54 -12.42
CA LEU A 738 14.93 -9.08 -12.58
C LEU A 738 14.92 -10.61 -12.56
N VAL A 739 15.77 -11.24 -13.39
CA VAL A 739 15.82 -12.69 -13.56
C VAL A 739 16.31 -13.38 -12.28
N ASN A 740 17.31 -12.81 -11.58
CA ASN A 740 17.73 -13.32 -10.27
C ASN A 740 16.60 -13.25 -9.23
N GLY A 741 15.79 -12.19 -9.24
CA GLY A 741 14.69 -11.99 -8.29
C GLY A 741 13.62 -13.09 -8.37
N ILE A 742 13.26 -13.49 -9.59
CA ILE A 742 12.30 -14.56 -9.88
C ILE A 742 12.86 -15.93 -9.44
N TYR A 743 14.13 -16.21 -9.74
CA TYR A 743 14.73 -17.50 -9.43
C TYR A 743 15.10 -17.69 -7.95
N GLU A 744 15.41 -16.62 -7.20
CA GLU A 744 15.64 -16.71 -5.74
C GLU A 744 14.43 -17.28 -4.96
N VAL A 745 13.24 -17.27 -5.56
CA VAL A 745 11.98 -17.74 -4.96
C VAL A 745 11.31 -18.87 -5.76
N LYS A 746 12.04 -19.48 -6.70
CA LYS A 746 11.56 -20.60 -7.55
C LYS A 746 10.32 -20.26 -8.39
N GLY A 747 10.29 -19.04 -8.97
CA GLY A 747 9.22 -18.63 -9.88
C GLY A 747 9.08 -19.51 -11.13
N ASP A 748 7.86 -19.55 -11.65
CA ASP A 748 7.42 -20.45 -12.73
C ASP A 748 8.12 -20.20 -14.09
N LYS A 749 8.20 -21.23 -14.94
CA LYS A 749 8.68 -21.15 -16.32
C LYS A 749 7.98 -20.04 -17.12
N ALA A 750 6.65 -19.91 -16.98
CA ALA A 750 5.85 -18.92 -17.71
C ALA A 750 6.34 -17.48 -17.46
N VAL A 751 6.72 -17.18 -16.22
CA VAL A 751 7.20 -15.86 -15.78
C VAL A 751 8.58 -15.53 -16.37
N VAL A 752 9.43 -16.54 -16.62
CA VAL A 752 10.71 -16.36 -17.32
C VAL A 752 10.53 -16.26 -18.84
N HIS A 753 9.57 -16.99 -19.41
CA HIS A 753 9.26 -16.94 -20.85
C HIS A 753 8.76 -15.56 -21.29
N ALA A 754 7.91 -14.92 -20.47
CA ALA A 754 7.45 -13.53 -20.64
C ALA A 754 8.60 -12.55 -20.97
N ILE A 755 9.70 -12.62 -20.23
CA ILE A 755 10.88 -11.75 -20.42
C ILE A 755 11.50 -11.98 -21.80
N SER A 756 11.65 -13.25 -22.22
CA SER A 756 12.17 -13.62 -23.54
C SER A 756 11.31 -13.06 -24.68
N SER A 757 9.99 -13.19 -24.56
CA SER A 757 9.01 -12.68 -25.53
C SER A 757 9.10 -11.17 -25.70
N VAL A 758 9.21 -10.42 -24.60
CA VAL A 758 9.34 -8.95 -24.65
C VAL A 758 10.66 -8.51 -25.29
N ILE A 759 11.79 -9.12 -24.92
CA ILE A 759 13.08 -8.80 -25.55
C ILE A 759 13.03 -9.06 -27.07
N ALA A 760 12.46 -10.20 -27.48
CA ALA A 760 12.31 -10.56 -28.89
C ALA A 760 11.39 -9.59 -29.66
N ASN A 761 10.24 -9.22 -29.09
CA ASN A 761 9.22 -8.39 -29.75
C ASN A 761 9.45 -6.87 -29.64
N SER A 762 10.39 -6.43 -28.80
CA SER A 762 10.69 -5.00 -28.58
C SER A 762 11.15 -4.23 -29.84
N ASN A 763 11.02 -2.90 -29.80
CA ASN A 763 11.43 -2.02 -30.90
C ASN A 763 12.93 -1.62 -30.90
N ILE A 764 13.76 -2.23 -30.03
CA ILE A 764 15.21 -1.96 -29.97
C ILE A 764 15.95 -2.63 -31.13
N ASN A 765 17.19 -2.20 -31.41
CA ASN A 765 17.99 -2.80 -32.48
C ASN A 765 18.44 -4.24 -32.15
N GLN A 766 18.76 -5.01 -33.18
CA GLN A 766 19.09 -6.44 -33.07
C GLN A 766 20.26 -6.73 -32.12
N SER A 767 21.30 -5.89 -32.12
CA SER A 767 22.44 -6.03 -31.21
C SER A 767 22.06 -5.88 -29.74
N GLU A 768 21.13 -4.98 -29.40
CA GLU A 768 20.62 -4.86 -28.03
C GLU A 768 19.78 -6.09 -27.62
N LYS A 769 18.97 -6.65 -28.54
CA LYS A 769 18.21 -7.89 -28.29
C LYS A 769 19.11 -9.07 -27.97
N GLU A 770 20.18 -9.26 -28.76
CA GLU A 770 21.15 -10.34 -28.56
C GLU A 770 21.91 -10.18 -27.23
N VAL A 771 22.27 -8.95 -26.86
CA VAL A 771 22.94 -8.63 -25.58
C VAL A 771 22.02 -8.93 -24.39
N LEU A 772 20.76 -8.44 -24.42
CA LEU A 772 19.81 -8.67 -23.33
C LEU A 772 19.41 -10.14 -23.21
N LYS A 773 19.13 -10.85 -24.31
CA LYS A 773 18.85 -12.30 -24.27
C LYS A 773 20.03 -13.08 -23.68
N LYS A 774 21.26 -12.76 -24.09
CA LYS A 774 22.47 -13.39 -23.54
C LYS A 774 22.64 -13.14 -22.03
N SER A 775 22.25 -11.96 -21.53
CA SER A 775 22.28 -11.69 -20.07
C SER A 775 21.32 -12.60 -19.32
N GLN A 776 20.11 -12.81 -19.84
CA GLN A 776 19.10 -13.72 -19.31
C GLN A 776 19.58 -15.18 -19.31
N ASP A 777 20.07 -15.67 -20.47
CA ASP A 777 20.60 -17.04 -20.62
C ASP A 777 21.67 -17.37 -19.56
N ILE A 778 22.61 -16.43 -19.30
CA ILE A 778 23.70 -16.58 -18.32
C ILE A 778 23.20 -16.55 -16.86
N VAL A 779 22.05 -15.93 -16.57
CA VAL A 779 21.45 -15.98 -15.21
C VAL A 779 20.70 -17.30 -15.01
N SER A 780 19.87 -17.71 -15.97
CA SER A 780 19.20 -19.02 -15.94
C SER A 780 20.23 -20.16 -15.77
N GLU A 781 21.34 -20.11 -16.51
CA GLU A 781 22.46 -21.05 -16.39
C GLU A 781 23.06 -21.10 -14.96
N ARG A 782 23.36 -19.95 -14.36
CA ARG A 782 23.91 -19.87 -12.99
C ARG A 782 22.95 -20.40 -11.92
N VAL A 783 21.65 -20.28 -12.14
CA VAL A 783 20.63 -20.80 -11.20
C VAL A 783 20.58 -22.32 -11.23
N LEU A 784 20.69 -22.94 -12.42
CA LEU A 784 20.77 -24.41 -12.54
C LEU A 784 21.98 -24.96 -11.79
N ASP A 785 23.16 -24.37 -12.00
CA ASP A 785 24.39 -24.80 -11.32
C ASP A 785 24.26 -24.71 -9.78
N LYS A 786 23.51 -23.72 -9.27
CA LYS A 786 23.25 -23.56 -7.83
C LYS A 786 22.27 -24.61 -7.29
N GLU A 787 21.18 -24.91 -8.00
CA GLU A 787 20.21 -25.91 -7.54
C GLU A 787 20.78 -27.35 -7.63
N ILE A 788 21.69 -27.59 -8.58
CA ILE A 788 22.50 -28.83 -8.64
C ILE A 788 23.45 -28.93 -7.43
N GLN A 789 24.06 -27.82 -6.98
CA GLN A 789 24.88 -27.81 -5.75
C GLN A 789 24.04 -28.05 -4.49
N ASN A 790 22.83 -27.48 -4.41
CA ASN A 790 21.89 -27.76 -3.31
C ASN A 790 21.54 -29.26 -3.24
N LEU A 791 21.31 -29.90 -4.39
CA LEU A 791 21.05 -31.34 -4.49
C LEU A 791 22.22 -32.22 -4.04
N ASP A 792 23.44 -31.89 -4.44
CA ASP A 792 24.66 -32.57 -3.98
C ASP A 792 24.86 -32.44 -2.45
N GLY A 793 24.43 -31.30 -1.87
CA GLY A 793 24.31 -31.12 -0.42
C GLY A 793 23.26 -32.03 0.25
N GLU A 794 22.01 -32.00 -0.25
CA GLU A 794 20.90 -32.85 0.24
C GLU A 794 21.22 -34.35 0.23
N LEU A 795 22.08 -34.80 -0.70
CA LEU A 795 22.53 -36.18 -0.81
C LEU A 795 23.64 -36.53 0.20
N LYS A 796 24.57 -35.61 0.47
CA LYS A 796 25.72 -35.85 1.36
C LYS A 796 25.35 -35.96 2.83
N GLU A 797 24.35 -35.21 3.31
CA GLU A 797 23.88 -35.32 4.70
C GLU A 797 23.28 -36.70 5.03
N LYS A 798 22.85 -37.48 4.03
CA LYS A 798 22.18 -38.78 4.24
C LYS A 798 23.11 -39.98 4.46
N ASN A 799 24.43 -39.75 4.46
CA ASN A 799 25.43 -40.72 4.94
C ASN A 799 25.37 -42.10 4.23
N ILE A 800 25.14 -42.10 2.91
CA ILE A 800 24.99 -43.30 2.06
C ILE A 800 26.36 -43.68 1.46
N GLU A 801 26.67 -44.98 1.34
CA GLU A 801 27.92 -45.47 0.70
C GLU A 801 28.05 -44.99 -0.75
N GLU A 802 28.98 -44.06 -1.00
CA GLU A 802 29.20 -43.42 -2.31
C GLU A 802 29.37 -44.41 -3.47
N SER A 803 30.01 -45.56 -3.22
CA SER A 803 30.32 -46.53 -4.28
C SER A 803 29.08 -47.25 -4.82
N LYS A 804 28.07 -47.53 -3.99
CA LYS A 804 26.80 -48.11 -4.47
C LYS A 804 25.89 -47.03 -5.05
N LEU A 805 25.87 -45.86 -4.40
CA LEU A 805 25.08 -44.71 -4.86
C LEU A 805 25.47 -44.29 -6.28
N ARG A 806 26.77 -44.29 -6.61
CA ARG A 806 27.26 -43.98 -7.96
C ARG A 806 26.74 -44.93 -9.02
N ASP A 807 26.89 -46.24 -8.81
CA ASP A 807 26.54 -47.24 -9.82
C ASP A 807 25.02 -47.30 -10.04
N ASP A 808 24.20 -47.26 -8.98
CA ASP A 808 22.74 -47.24 -9.11
C ASP A 808 22.23 -45.95 -9.78
N ILE A 809 22.76 -44.77 -9.43
CA ILE A 809 22.39 -43.50 -10.09
C ILE A 809 22.84 -43.51 -11.56
N TYR A 810 24.04 -44.01 -11.87
CA TYR A 810 24.56 -44.07 -13.23
C TYR A 810 23.67 -44.97 -14.12
N ASN A 811 23.35 -46.18 -13.65
CA ASN A 811 22.48 -47.11 -14.37
C ASN A 811 21.07 -46.52 -14.58
N LYS A 812 20.47 -45.91 -13.54
CA LYS A 812 19.14 -45.27 -13.66
C LYS A 812 19.15 -44.07 -14.62
N THR A 813 20.25 -43.32 -14.66
CA THR A 813 20.44 -42.19 -15.60
C THR A 813 20.56 -42.71 -17.03
N GLN A 814 21.20 -43.86 -17.24
CA GLN A 814 21.28 -44.53 -18.54
C GLN A 814 19.90 -45.02 -19.00
N ASP A 815 19.09 -45.62 -18.12
CA ASP A 815 17.71 -46.03 -18.42
C ASP A 815 16.84 -44.84 -18.85
N VAL A 816 16.93 -43.71 -18.14
CA VAL A 816 16.21 -42.48 -18.48
C VAL A 816 16.71 -41.87 -19.81
N ALA A 817 18.00 -41.98 -20.13
CA ALA A 817 18.52 -41.56 -21.44
C ALA A 817 17.97 -42.43 -22.60
N ASN A 818 17.77 -43.74 -22.34
CA ASN A 818 17.15 -44.67 -23.28
C ASN A 818 15.66 -44.37 -23.50
N GLU A 819 14.88 -44.11 -22.44
CA GLU A 819 13.46 -43.74 -22.56
C GLU A 819 13.25 -42.42 -23.30
N LEU A 820 14.13 -41.43 -23.10
CA LEU A 820 14.06 -40.12 -23.76
C LEU A 820 14.48 -40.14 -25.24
N ASN A 821 14.74 -41.31 -25.82
CA ASN A 821 15.09 -41.49 -27.24
C ASN A 821 16.32 -40.67 -27.66
N ILE A 822 17.26 -40.45 -26.73
CA ILE A 822 18.52 -39.72 -26.95
C ILE A 822 19.47 -40.65 -27.72
N LYS A 823 19.27 -40.69 -29.04
CA LYS A 823 19.77 -41.76 -29.91
C LYS A 823 21.25 -41.63 -30.27
N THR A 824 22.15 -41.65 -29.29
CA THR A 824 23.60 -41.62 -29.55
C THR A 824 24.43 -42.27 -28.42
N PHE A 825 24.95 -43.48 -28.70
CA PHE A 825 26.19 -44.08 -28.15
C PHE A 825 26.41 -44.10 -26.61
N LEU A 826 26.42 -45.31 -26.03
CA LEU A 826 27.67 -45.99 -25.70
C LEU A 826 27.40 -47.48 -25.41
N ASP A 827 28.20 -48.35 -26.02
CA ASP A 827 28.13 -49.82 -25.89
C ASP A 827 29.41 -50.34 -25.19
N ASP A 828 29.43 -51.62 -24.82
CA ASP A 828 30.60 -52.39 -24.35
C ASP A 828 31.38 -51.88 -23.09
N ASN A 829 31.11 -52.46 -21.91
CA ASN A 829 31.97 -53.53 -21.31
C ASN A 829 31.67 -53.91 -19.83
N HIS A 830 31.38 -55.21 -19.61
CA HIS A 830 31.72 -56.10 -18.47
C HIS A 830 31.71 -55.66 -16.97
N GLY A 831 31.00 -56.42 -16.12
CA GLY A 831 31.35 -56.49 -14.68
C GLY A 831 30.38 -57.21 -13.69
N LYS A 832 30.07 -58.52 -13.83
CA LYS A 832 29.22 -59.22 -12.85
C LYS A 832 29.91 -59.48 -11.49
N ARG A 833 29.20 -59.26 -10.37
CA ARG A 833 29.40 -60.04 -9.12
C ARG A 833 28.14 -60.07 -8.23
N GLU A 834 27.85 -61.23 -7.64
CA GLU A 834 26.66 -61.48 -6.81
C GLU A 834 26.96 -61.25 -5.32
N VAL A 835 26.00 -60.67 -4.56
CA VAL A 835 26.00 -60.69 -3.09
C VAL A 835 24.55 -60.84 -2.58
N SER A 836 24.38 -61.73 -1.59
CA SER A 836 23.13 -62.26 -1.01
C SER A 836 21.95 -61.30 -0.81
N GLU A 837 20.75 -61.82 -1.09
CA GLU A 837 19.47 -61.22 -0.68
C GLU A 837 19.24 -61.39 0.83
N GLU A 838 18.91 -60.30 1.53
CA GLU A 838 17.90 -60.22 2.62
C GLU A 838 17.78 -58.79 3.18
N VAL A 839 18.91 -58.09 3.30
CA VAL A 839 18.98 -56.67 3.72
C VAL A 839 18.35 -55.65 2.75
N PRO A 840 18.34 -55.80 1.40
CA PRO A 840 18.17 -54.64 0.52
C PRO A 840 16.74 -54.09 0.43
N LYS A 841 15.71 -54.75 0.97
CA LYS A 841 14.30 -54.34 0.74
C LYS A 841 13.96 -52.95 1.32
N ASN A 842 14.42 -52.62 2.52
CA ASN A 842 14.19 -51.29 3.11
C ASN A 842 15.08 -50.21 2.49
N THR A 843 16.30 -50.56 2.08
CA THR A 843 17.22 -49.64 1.38
C THR A 843 16.69 -49.32 -0.01
N SER A 844 16.15 -50.32 -0.72
CA SER A 844 15.63 -50.20 -2.08
C SER A 844 14.38 -49.33 -2.19
N SER A 845 13.48 -49.31 -1.19
CA SER A 845 12.35 -48.36 -1.21
C SER A 845 12.84 -46.93 -1.03
N LEU A 846 13.74 -46.69 -0.07
CA LEU A 846 14.32 -45.36 0.19
C LEU A 846 15.12 -44.85 -1.02
N LEU A 847 15.87 -45.71 -1.72
CA LEU A 847 16.53 -45.37 -2.99
C LEU A 847 15.53 -45.11 -4.12
N ASN A 848 14.41 -45.83 -4.19
CA ASN A 848 13.35 -45.52 -5.17
C ASN A 848 12.71 -44.16 -4.89
N ASP A 849 12.44 -43.80 -3.63
CA ASP A 849 11.87 -42.50 -3.25
C ASP A 849 12.84 -41.34 -3.55
N ILE A 850 14.14 -41.53 -3.29
CA ILE A 850 15.19 -40.57 -3.64
C ILE A 850 15.35 -40.49 -5.17
N SER A 851 15.33 -41.61 -5.88
CA SER A 851 15.40 -41.67 -7.34
C SER A 851 14.20 -40.97 -7.99
N GLN A 852 12.98 -41.21 -7.50
CA GLN A 852 11.76 -40.55 -7.97
C GLN A 852 11.86 -39.04 -7.76
N ARG A 853 12.16 -38.57 -6.55
CA ARG A 853 12.32 -37.12 -6.27
C ARG A 853 13.45 -36.47 -7.08
N THR A 854 14.51 -37.21 -7.39
CA THR A 854 15.62 -36.70 -8.21
C THR A 854 15.20 -36.61 -9.69
N ILE A 855 14.54 -37.64 -10.22
CA ILE A 855 13.98 -37.66 -11.58
C ILE A 855 12.92 -36.57 -11.73
N GLU A 856 12.05 -36.38 -10.74
CA GLU A 856 11.00 -35.36 -10.70
C GLU A 856 11.59 -33.94 -10.66
N LYS A 857 12.54 -33.66 -9.76
CA LYS A 857 13.27 -32.37 -9.74
C LYS A 857 14.00 -32.13 -11.07
N VAL A 858 14.70 -33.12 -11.63
CA VAL A 858 15.44 -32.99 -12.91
C VAL A 858 14.50 -32.85 -14.12
N ASN A 859 13.36 -33.54 -14.14
CA ASN A 859 12.36 -33.41 -15.19
C ASN A 859 11.67 -32.04 -15.13
N ASN A 860 11.36 -31.52 -13.94
CA ASN A 860 10.86 -30.16 -13.78
C ASN A 860 11.89 -29.13 -14.26
N LEU A 861 13.16 -29.26 -13.86
CA LEU A 861 14.25 -28.39 -14.34
C LEU A 861 14.42 -28.49 -15.88
N ARG A 862 14.37 -29.68 -16.47
CA ARG A 862 14.45 -29.87 -17.93
C ARG A 862 13.22 -29.30 -18.65
N ALA A 863 12.02 -29.45 -18.07
CA ALA A 863 10.79 -28.87 -18.59
C ALA A 863 10.82 -27.33 -18.53
N MET A 864 11.47 -26.73 -17.52
CA MET A 864 11.68 -25.28 -17.43
C MET A 864 12.59 -24.72 -18.54
N LEU A 865 13.51 -25.52 -19.10
CA LEU A 865 14.50 -25.06 -20.07
C LEU A 865 14.13 -25.35 -21.53
N SER A 866 13.48 -26.48 -21.80
CA SER A 866 13.16 -26.90 -23.16
C SER A 866 12.06 -26.02 -23.78
N GLN A 867 12.45 -25.11 -24.69
CA GLN A 867 12.03 -25.15 -26.11
C GLN A 867 12.76 -24.13 -27.00
N ASP A 868 13.14 -22.94 -26.49
CA ASP A 868 13.73 -21.83 -27.30
C ASP A 868 15.05 -21.25 -26.76
N ALA A 869 15.58 -21.81 -25.67
CA ALA A 869 16.87 -21.42 -25.10
C ALA A 869 17.99 -22.27 -25.72
N ASN A 870 18.94 -21.63 -26.41
CA ASN A 870 20.04 -22.30 -27.12
C ASN A 870 21.20 -22.64 -26.14
N LEU A 871 20.83 -23.24 -25.01
CA LEU A 871 21.70 -23.54 -23.87
C LEU A 871 22.53 -24.79 -24.17
N LYS A 872 23.85 -24.64 -24.16
CA LYS A 872 24.79 -25.76 -24.31
C LYS A 872 24.56 -26.79 -23.23
N THR A 873 24.38 -28.04 -23.62
CA THR A 873 24.29 -29.17 -22.69
C THR A 873 25.55 -29.27 -21.82
N PHE A 874 25.45 -29.97 -20.68
CA PHE A 874 26.61 -30.24 -19.82
C PHE A 874 27.74 -30.93 -20.60
N GLU A 875 27.39 -31.83 -21.53
CA GLU A 875 28.35 -32.49 -22.41
C GLU A 875 28.96 -31.52 -23.43
N GLU A 876 28.21 -30.61 -24.05
CA GLU A 876 28.81 -29.56 -24.90
C GLU A 876 29.76 -28.63 -24.13
N LYS A 877 29.44 -28.26 -22.87
CA LYS A 877 30.34 -27.49 -22.01
C LYS A 877 31.62 -28.27 -21.69
N LYS A 878 31.49 -29.58 -21.46
CA LYS A 878 32.58 -30.52 -21.16
C LYS A 878 33.45 -30.80 -22.39
N ASP A 879 32.86 -30.88 -23.58
CA ASP A 879 33.56 -30.98 -24.86
C ASP A 879 34.28 -29.68 -25.21
N GLU A 880 33.65 -28.52 -25.06
CA GLU A 880 34.32 -27.22 -25.26
C GLU A 880 35.46 -27.02 -24.25
N SER A 881 35.25 -27.45 -23.00
CA SER A 881 36.30 -27.44 -21.97
C SER A 881 37.45 -28.38 -22.32
N THR A 882 37.16 -29.63 -22.72
CA THR A 882 38.16 -30.62 -23.13
C THR A 882 38.93 -30.14 -24.36
N LYS A 883 38.24 -29.56 -25.34
CA LYS A 883 38.85 -28.94 -26.52
C LYS A 883 39.78 -27.77 -26.14
N LYS A 884 39.38 -26.90 -25.19
CA LYS A 884 40.23 -25.83 -24.67
C LYS A 884 41.43 -26.36 -23.88
N VAL A 885 41.28 -27.44 -23.12
CA VAL A 885 42.40 -28.14 -22.46
C VAL A 885 43.40 -28.60 -23.52
N ASP A 886 42.93 -29.28 -24.55
CA ASP A 886 43.73 -29.79 -25.68
C ASP A 886 44.43 -28.68 -26.46
N GLU A 887 43.71 -27.61 -26.81
CA GLU A 887 44.23 -26.44 -27.51
C GLU A 887 45.33 -25.74 -26.69
N LEU A 888 45.16 -25.59 -25.38
CA LEU A 888 46.14 -24.94 -24.51
C LEU A 888 47.34 -25.84 -24.19
N VAL A 889 47.16 -27.16 -24.07
CA VAL A 889 48.27 -28.12 -23.96
C VAL A 889 49.11 -28.11 -25.24
N LYS A 890 48.49 -28.15 -26.42
CA LYS A 890 49.18 -28.03 -27.72
C LYS A 890 49.85 -26.66 -27.88
N ALA A 891 49.20 -25.59 -27.44
CA ALA A 891 49.78 -24.24 -27.47
C ALA A 891 50.99 -24.09 -26.54
N PHE A 892 51.04 -24.80 -25.41
CA PHE A 892 52.20 -24.86 -24.52
C PHE A 892 53.36 -25.67 -25.12
N ASP A 893 53.08 -26.85 -25.70
CA ASP A 893 54.12 -27.69 -26.30
C ASP A 893 54.73 -27.07 -27.57
N ASN A 894 54.01 -26.16 -28.24
CA ASN A 894 54.52 -25.34 -29.35
C ASN A 894 55.42 -24.16 -28.90
N LYS A 895 55.77 -24.03 -27.61
CA LYS A 895 56.68 -22.97 -27.12
C LYS A 895 58.14 -23.41 -27.22
N SER A 896 58.98 -22.55 -27.78
CA SER A 896 60.35 -22.87 -28.21
C SER A 896 61.38 -22.87 -27.08
N SER A 897 61.08 -22.17 -25.97
CA SER A 897 62.00 -21.95 -24.86
C SER A 897 61.32 -22.09 -23.50
N THR A 898 62.13 -22.36 -22.48
CA THR A 898 61.67 -22.42 -21.07
C THR A 898 61.05 -21.12 -20.60
N GLU A 899 61.51 -19.98 -21.10
CA GLU A 899 61.00 -18.65 -20.75
C GLU A 899 59.63 -18.39 -21.40
N GLU A 900 59.45 -18.76 -22.67
CA GLU A 900 58.14 -18.77 -23.33
C GLU A 900 57.13 -19.67 -22.59
N GLN A 901 57.57 -20.83 -22.11
CA GLN A 901 56.75 -21.76 -21.34
C GLN A 901 56.35 -21.20 -19.96
N GLN A 902 57.29 -20.58 -19.24
CA GLN A 902 56.99 -19.93 -17.95
C GLN A 902 56.04 -18.72 -18.13
N ASN A 903 56.24 -17.92 -19.19
CA ASN A 903 55.33 -16.83 -19.53
C ASN A 903 53.94 -17.33 -19.91
N PHE A 904 53.83 -18.44 -20.66
CA PHE A 904 52.54 -19.06 -20.97
C PHE A 904 51.80 -19.54 -19.72
N ILE A 905 52.49 -20.22 -18.79
CA ILE A 905 51.92 -20.68 -17.51
C ILE A 905 51.33 -19.49 -16.75
N LYS A 906 52.08 -18.38 -16.65
CA LYS A 906 51.59 -17.18 -15.98
C LYS A 906 50.35 -16.62 -16.68
N SER A 907 50.43 -16.30 -17.98
CA SER A 907 49.36 -15.56 -18.66
C SER A 907 48.11 -16.38 -18.96
N HIS A 908 48.19 -17.71 -19.08
CA HIS A 908 47.05 -18.57 -19.44
C HIS A 908 46.46 -19.38 -18.27
N LEU A 909 47.20 -19.56 -17.16
CA LEU A 909 46.77 -20.41 -16.04
C LEU A 909 46.67 -19.62 -14.71
N ILE A 910 47.57 -18.68 -14.44
CA ILE A 910 47.53 -17.87 -13.22
C ILE A 910 46.67 -16.63 -13.42
N ASP A 911 47.02 -15.79 -14.40
CA ASP A 911 46.41 -14.47 -14.62
C ASP A 911 45.04 -14.59 -15.33
N ASN A 912 44.83 -15.61 -16.17
CA ASN A 912 43.59 -15.79 -16.93
C ASN A 912 42.46 -16.34 -16.07
N LYS A 913 41.55 -15.46 -15.63
CA LYS A 913 40.33 -15.83 -14.89
C LYS A 913 39.13 -16.17 -15.78
N THR A 914 39.26 -16.20 -17.11
CA THR A 914 38.15 -16.61 -18.01
C THR A 914 37.99 -18.13 -18.12
N LEU A 915 38.98 -18.91 -17.66
CA LEU A 915 38.92 -20.36 -17.56
C LEU A 915 38.53 -20.77 -16.13
N SER A 916 37.63 -21.74 -16.01
CA SER A 916 37.24 -22.29 -14.71
C SER A 916 38.45 -22.88 -13.97
N ARG A 917 38.38 -22.88 -12.64
CA ARG A 917 39.46 -23.39 -11.77
C ARG A 917 39.82 -24.84 -12.11
N GLU A 918 38.83 -25.69 -12.26
CA GLU A 918 38.98 -27.10 -12.65
C GLU A 918 39.64 -27.26 -14.04
N VAL A 919 39.26 -26.48 -15.05
CA VAL A 919 39.93 -26.52 -16.38
C VAL A 919 41.39 -26.10 -16.27
N ARG A 920 41.71 -25.05 -15.48
CA ARG A 920 43.09 -24.60 -15.28
C ARG A 920 43.94 -25.65 -14.54
N LEU A 921 43.37 -26.34 -13.55
CA LEU A 921 44.01 -27.44 -12.84
C LEU A 921 44.20 -28.68 -13.75
N GLN A 922 43.21 -29.02 -14.58
CA GLN A 922 43.29 -30.13 -15.53
C GLN A 922 44.39 -29.93 -16.59
N ILE A 923 44.56 -28.68 -17.08
CA ILE A 923 45.70 -28.33 -17.96
C ILE A 923 47.03 -28.54 -17.24
N ILE A 924 47.16 -28.08 -15.99
CA ILE A 924 48.39 -28.24 -15.21
C ILE A 924 48.73 -29.73 -15.00
N ASP A 925 47.75 -30.56 -14.64
CA ASP A 925 47.98 -31.99 -14.39
C ASP A 925 48.36 -32.74 -15.69
N ASN A 926 47.74 -32.39 -16.82
CA ASN A 926 48.14 -32.90 -18.14
C ASN A 926 49.57 -32.48 -18.51
N LEU A 927 49.94 -31.20 -18.29
CA LEU A 927 51.29 -30.70 -18.57
C LEU A 927 52.34 -31.31 -17.64
N LEU A 928 52.03 -31.52 -16.37
CA LEU A 928 52.91 -32.21 -15.42
C LEU A 928 53.15 -33.67 -15.85
N LYS A 929 52.11 -34.38 -16.27
CA LYS A 929 52.22 -35.75 -16.81
C LYS A 929 53.09 -35.79 -18.07
N ALA A 930 52.88 -34.88 -19.02
CA ALA A 930 53.68 -34.78 -20.25
C ALA A 930 55.16 -34.44 -19.96
N GLN A 931 55.44 -33.54 -19.02
CA GLN A 931 56.81 -33.18 -18.64
C GLN A 931 57.51 -34.30 -17.84
N ALA A 932 56.77 -35.07 -17.04
CA ALA A 932 57.30 -36.27 -16.39
C ALA A 932 57.64 -37.37 -17.42
N GLN A 933 56.81 -37.56 -18.44
CA GLN A 933 57.09 -38.51 -19.54
C GLN A 933 58.31 -38.09 -20.37
N LYS A 934 58.40 -36.82 -20.81
CA LYS A 934 59.57 -36.30 -21.54
C LYS A 934 60.88 -36.49 -20.75
N ARG A 935 60.81 -36.39 -19.42
CA ARG A 935 61.94 -36.67 -18.51
C ARG A 935 62.31 -38.17 -18.48
N ALA A 936 61.32 -39.05 -18.38
CA ALA A 936 61.54 -40.50 -18.40
C ALA A 936 62.17 -40.96 -19.73
N GLU A 937 61.60 -40.53 -20.86
CA GLU A 937 62.12 -40.81 -22.21
C GLU A 937 63.56 -40.31 -22.39
N THR A 938 63.90 -39.14 -21.83
CA THR A 938 65.28 -38.60 -21.84
C THR A 938 66.23 -39.51 -21.06
N ILE A 939 65.83 -39.99 -19.88
CA ILE A 939 66.62 -40.89 -19.02
C ILE A 939 66.80 -42.28 -19.67
N GLU A 940 65.76 -42.79 -20.34
CA GLU A 940 65.81 -44.08 -21.03
C GLU A 940 66.71 -44.01 -22.27
N ASN A 941 66.58 -42.95 -23.10
CA ASN A 941 67.47 -42.71 -24.24
C ASN A 941 68.95 -42.51 -23.84
N LEU A 942 69.21 -41.96 -22.65
CA LEU A 942 70.56 -41.86 -22.08
C LEU A 942 71.19 -43.22 -21.78
N SER A 943 70.38 -44.26 -21.51
CA SER A 943 70.88 -45.63 -21.33
C SER A 943 71.15 -46.35 -22.66
N ALA A 944 70.33 -46.07 -23.69
CA ALA A 944 70.36 -46.77 -24.96
C ALA A 944 71.47 -46.31 -25.93
N LYS A 945 72.07 -45.13 -25.73
CA LYS A 945 73.08 -44.52 -26.64
C LYS A 945 74.54 -44.70 -26.21
N THR A 946 74.86 -45.85 -25.63
CA THR A 946 76.24 -46.17 -25.19
C THR A 946 77.14 -46.75 -26.30
N GLU A 947 76.58 -47.14 -27.45
CA GLU A 947 77.32 -47.65 -28.62
C GLU A 947 77.73 -46.55 -29.62
N ASP A 948 78.97 -46.64 -30.12
CA ASP A 948 79.55 -45.98 -31.31
C ASP A 948 79.33 -44.45 -31.53
N VAL A 949 79.91 -43.62 -30.66
CA VAL A 949 80.09 -42.17 -30.93
C VAL A 949 81.24 -41.93 -31.94
N ARG A 950 80.91 -41.87 -33.24
CA ARG A 950 81.82 -41.33 -34.29
C ARG A 950 81.41 -39.94 -34.75
N VAL A 951 82.37 -39.02 -34.60
CA VAL A 951 82.35 -37.57 -34.86
C VAL A 951 81.73 -37.16 -36.20
N VAL A 952 80.79 -36.20 -36.16
CA VAL A 952 80.71 -35.09 -37.14
C VAL A 952 80.41 -33.77 -36.43
N SER A 953 81.45 -33.02 -36.04
CA SER A 953 81.38 -31.57 -35.81
C SER A 953 82.67 -30.95 -36.34
N GLY A 954 82.57 -30.06 -37.32
CA GLY A 954 83.73 -29.54 -38.03
C GLY A 954 84.55 -28.52 -37.24
N LYS A 955 85.86 -28.50 -37.50
CA LYS A 955 86.82 -27.42 -37.18
C LYS A 955 87.01 -27.08 -35.69
N SER A 956 87.93 -27.79 -35.03
CA SER A 956 89.22 -27.24 -34.57
C SER A 956 89.97 -28.27 -33.73
N GLU A 957 91.30 -28.26 -33.77
CA GLU A 957 92.16 -29.23 -33.09
C GLU A 957 92.20 -28.97 -31.57
N LEU A 958 92.01 -30.02 -30.76
CA LEU A 958 92.42 -30.08 -29.36
C LEU A 958 92.92 -31.50 -29.01
N GLU A 959 93.61 -31.59 -27.88
CA GLU A 959 94.67 -32.57 -27.59
C GLU A 959 94.21 -34.03 -27.40
N PRO A 960 95.13 -35.01 -27.61
CA PRO A 960 94.85 -36.41 -27.31
C PRO A 960 94.60 -36.64 -25.81
N ILE A 961 93.47 -37.29 -25.50
CA ILE A 961 93.09 -37.72 -24.15
C ILE A 961 94.23 -38.50 -23.50
N SER A 962 94.61 -38.13 -22.27
CA SER A 962 95.66 -38.84 -21.52
C SER A 962 95.32 -40.32 -21.36
N LYS A 963 96.33 -41.18 -21.54
CA LYS A 963 96.22 -42.64 -21.39
C LYS A 963 95.90 -43.07 -19.96
N ASP A 964 96.11 -42.20 -18.98
CA ASP A 964 96.05 -42.55 -17.56
C ASP A 964 94.64 -42.44 -16.96
N GLU A 965 93.74 -41.62 -17.54
CA GLU A 965 92.34 -41.48 -17.09
C GLU A 965 91.28 -41.47 -18.24
N PRO A 966 91.31 -42.41 -19.19
CA PRO A 966 90.39 -42.40 -20.34
C PRO A 966 88.90 -42.54 -19.94
N TYR A 967 88.62 -43.15 -18.79
CA TYR A 967 87.25 -43.31 -18.26
C TYR A 967 86.69 -42.02 -17.64
N ILE A 968 87.50 -41.23 -16.92
CA ILE A 968 87.02 -40.03 -16.23
C ILE A 968 86.73 -38.90 -17.23
N GLN A 969 87.55 -38.74 -18.27
CA GLN A 969 87.25 -37.77 -19.33
C GLN A 969 86.03 -38.17 -20.17
N LYS A 970 85.88 -39.45 -20.52
CA LYS A 970 84.64 -39.96 -21.15
C LYS A 970 83.40 -39.68 -20.28
N ALA A 971 83.47 -39.97 -18.99
CA ALA A 971 82.35 -39.72 -18.07
C ALA A 971 81.97 -38.24 -18.00
N LYS A 972 82.95 -37.31 -17.91
CA LYS A 972 82.67 -35.86 -17.94
C LYS A 972 82.02 -35.42 -19.25
N MET A 973 82.56 -35.84 -20.39
CA MET A 973 82.03 -35.47 -21.72
C MET A 973 80.59 -35.94 -21.96
N VAL A 974 80.20 -37.10 -21.41
CA VAL A 974 78.82 -37.61 -21.51
C VAL A 974 77.88 -36.89 -20.54
N VAL A 975 78.34 -36.53 -19.35
CA VAL A 975 77.51 -35.88 -18.30
C VAL A 975 77.21 -34.41 -18.59
N GLU A 976 78.02 -33.69 -19.36
CA GLU A 976 77.84 -32.25 -19.55
C GLU A 976 76.85 -31.85 -20.64
N ARG A 977 76.65 -32.63 -21.71
CA ARG A 977 75.81 -32.21 -22.85
C ARG A 977 74.30 -32.25 -22.57
N ASP A 978 73.80 -33.33 -21.97
CA ASP A 978 72.34 -33.51 -21.77
C ASP A 978 71.81 -32.97 -20.43
N ARG A 979 72.69 -32.39 -19.60
CA ARG A 979 72.32 -31.72 -18.35
C ARG A 979 71.38 -30.51 -18.55
N VAL A 980 71.38 -29.90 -19.74
CA VAL A 980 70.53 -28.74 -20.06
C VAL A 980 69.06 -29.13 -20.08
N GLY A 981 68.68 -30.14 -20.88
CA GLY A 981 67.29 -30.57 -21.02
C GLY A 981 66.65 -31.01 -19.70
N ILE A 982 67.39 -31.75 -18.87
CA ILE A 982 66.91 -32.17 -17.53
C ILE A 982 66.75 -30.97 -16.59
N LYS A 983 67.70 -30.02 -16.60
CA LYS A 983 67.64 -28.81 -15.75
C LYS A 983 66.44 -27.93 -16.11
N ASP A 984 66.15 -27.76 -17.39
CA ASP A 984 65.06 -26.90 -17.85
C ASP A 984 63.69 -27.58 -17.70
N ASN A 985 63.58 -28.90 -17.94
CA ASN A 985 62.41 -29.69 -17.56
C ASN A 985 62.06 -29.56 -16.06
N ILE A 986 63.06 -29.56 -15.17
CA ILE A 986 62.86 -29.34 -13.73
C ILE A 986 62.31 -27.92 -13.44
N LYS A 987 62.80 -26.87 -14.10
CA LYS A 987 62.23 -25.51 -13.97
C LYS A 987 60.76 -25.45 -14.40
N ILE A 988 60.40 -26.16 -15.46
CA ILE A 988 59.03 -26.17 -16.02
C ILE A 988 58.08 -26.86 -15.04
N MET A 989 58.43 -28.04 -14.53
CA MET A 989 57.63 -28.73 -13.52
C MET A 989 57.48 -27.89 -12.24
N GLY A 990 58.54 -27.21 -11.80
CA GLY A 990 58.45 -26.28 -10.65
C GLY A 990 57.49 -25.12 -10.88
N ALA A 991 57.49 -24.52 -12.09
CA ALA A 991 56.54 -23.46 -12.45
C ALA A 991 55.09 -23.95 -12.51
N LEU A 992 54.86 -25.18 -13.01
CA LEU A 992 53.54 -25.82 -13.03
C LEU A 992 53.01 -26.13 -11.62
N ILE A 993 53.87 -26.62 -10.71
CA ILE A 993 53.51 -26.87 -9.31
C ILE A 993 53.14 -25.54 -8.61
N ASN A 994 53.98 -24.51 -8.73
CA ASN A 994 53.69 -23.19 -8.15
C ASN A 994 52.38 -22.59 -8.69
N ALA A 995 52.05 -22.81 -9.97
CA ALA A 995 50.76 -22.41 -10.54
C ALA A 995 49.61 -23.22 -9.94
N ARG A 996 49.77 -24.53 -9.74
CA ARG A 996 48.77 -25.41 -9.09
C ARG A 996 48.43 -24.91 -7.69
N ASP A 997 49.45 -24.64 -6.88
CA ASP A 997 49.32 -24.18 -5.51
C ASP A 997 48.65 -22.80 -5.45
N SER A 998 49.08 -21.88 -6.34
CA SER A 998 48.45 -20.56 -6.48
C SER A 998 46.95 -20.66 -6.81
N ILE A 999 46.56 -21.55 -7.72
CA ILE A 999 45.16 -21.74 -8.16
C ILE A 999 44.31 -22.45 -7.09
N GLN A 1000 44.91 -23.37 -6.34
CA GLN A 1000 44.26 -23.97 -5.17
C GLN A 1000 44.03 -22.94 -4.06
N SER A 1001 44.94 -21.98 -3.89
CA SER A 1001 44.84 -20.93 -2.85
C SER A 1001 43.78 -19.84 -3.11
N GLU A 1002 43.20 -19.76 -4.32
CA GLU A 1002 42.28 -18.67 -4.73
C GLU A 1002 41.06 -18.48 -3.79
N ASN A 1003 40.67 -19.51 -3.04
CA ASN A 1003 39.52 -19.47 -2.11
C ASN A 1003 39.87 -19.10 -0.64
N LEU A 1004 41.14 -19.05 -0.25
CA LEU A 1004 41.53 -18.86 1.17
C LEU A 1004 41.38 -17.42 1.69
N ASN A 1005 41.42 -16.42 0.80
CA ASN A 1005 41.41 -14.99 1.16
C ASN A 1005 40.01 -14.37 1.32
N LYS A 1006 38.99 -15.16 1.69
CA LYS A 1006 37.64 -14.66 2.03
C LYS A 1006 37.19 -14.93 3.47
N SER A 1007 38.03 -15.53 4.32
CA SER A 1007 37.79 -15.58 5.76
C SER A 1007 38.34 -14.32 6.44
N THR A 1008 37.50 -13.63 7.22
CA THR A 1008 37.83 -12.36 7.87
C THR A 1008 38.85 -12.50 9.01
N HIS A 1009 39.52 -11.40 9.34
CA HIS A 1009 40.49 -11.32 10.45
C HIS A 1009 39.92 -11.86 11.77
N ILE A 1010 40.46 -12.98 12.25
CA ILE A 1010 40.46 -13.30 13.67
C ILE A 1010 41.87 -13.07 14.21
N LYS A 1011 42.06 -11.95 14.90
CA LYS A 1011 43.21 -11.80 15.80
C LYS A 1011 43.11 -12.86 16.91
N LYS A 1012 44.02 -13.84 16.91
CA LYS A 1012 44.40 -14.55 18.13
C LYS A 1012 45.84 -14.22 18.46
N GLU A 1013 46.00 -13.27 19.37
CA GLU A 1013 47.26 -13.06 20.07
C GLU A 1013 47.50 -14.28 20.96
N SER A 1014 48.59 -15.01 20.72
CA SER A 1014 49.16 -15.95 21.70
C SER A 1014 50.67 -16.02 21.46
N SER A 1015 51.43 -15.82 22.53
CA SER A 1015 52.88 -15.66 22.49
C SER A 1015 53.63 -16.96 22.26
N VAL A 1016 54.57 -16.95 21.32
CA VAL A 1016 55.60 -18.00 21.18
C VAL A 1016 56.67 -17.84 22.27
N PRO A 1017 57.19 -18.94 22.83
CA PRO A 1017 58.59 -19.00 23.24
C PRO A 1017 59.33 -20.21 22.64
N GLN A 1018 60.17 -19.91 21.64
CA GLN A 1018 61.46 -20.52 21.32
C GLN A 1018 61.60 -22.07 21.30
N ARG A 1019 61.94 -22.58 20.11
CA ARG A 1019 63.33 -22.99 19.88
C ARG A 1019 63.85 -22.44 18.56
#